data_AF-A0AAI9ULI9-F1
#
_entry.id   AF-A0AAI9ULI9-F1
#
_cell.length_a   1.000
_cell.length_b   1.000
_cell.length_c   1.000
_cell.angle_alpha   90.00
_cell.angle_beta   90.00
_cell.angle_gamma   90.00
#
_symmetry.space_group_name_H-M   'P 1'
#
loop_
_entity.id
_entity.type
_entity.pdbx_description
1 polymer ?
#
loop_
_entity_poly.entity_id
_entity_poly.type
_entity_poly.pdbx_seq_one_letter_code
_entity_poly.pdbx_strand_id
1 'polypeptide(L)'
;MAAQTQTPVPAAPAPLPAKEMKVLSLGMTRTGSASITKALTILGFQGVHHGIQAISSPREWALFSRAADSVFPTLPTHNGAPFTRKDWEALFGSYEAVTDMGSFFALQLIEAYPEAKVILVERDVDSWFHSMDEAIFKTTWGLRANLIIDFLGPAWGLNGGRTLRKILLGFYGVRNVKEMREVAKDCYRQHYAEVRAAVPKDRLLEFKLEDGWAPLCQFLGKDVPNGVDFPVANQRKEHLARVRTRQNRFFKLAFFTGLRKAMPWVFGLGVVTAAFWPDGSVKWTSHAIASSATAEESYRVIAIASSDSKLPFPDELIAEEDSSFISVSTGSLKITFAKTGNDIIKEVVNAKGITVGVQGRLVLLFQDRVYDPDKPDSLVKHHSFQGSISSVVIEQVGSIRAVITVHGVHVEVPQEFEPAIKTHKPWIPFTLRFYLYAGSSHIRILHTIKFDGGTNDFIRGIGIRLKVPLQEEAAFDRHVRFSGASGGVLAEASQGLTGLWKDPGQEVRSAQVQGKPLPSPENWDPELPQASLRWVPIWNDFSLHQLSPDGFTLEKRLREGHPWIKTASGTKAGGVVYVGGANRGGLAIASRHFWERYPTGIDVRGLGSSQKDTEVTLWLYDPKAGPMDLRPYHDGLGQQGFDDQLDALKITYEDWEPELGSPYGIARTNELMISVTDSTPDSNEFSSLIDLIRDPPKLLPSPEAIHFSQALGTYWSSLSNTSANGLSATDERLEFLFQFYEKQVQQRRWYGFWDHGDIMHTYDEDRHTWRYDVGGYAWDNSELSPDLWLWLYFLRTGRADVFHMAEALTRHTGEVDVYHLGRYKGLGTRHGVQHWSDSCKQARISNALYRRFFYYLSGGDERVGELLEETLDTDQKFLVLDPYRKVRKDRETYSPDAHAVEISLGTDWASLAASWLVEVERRGPRWTEAKSKLFRSIEGIGALANGFVTGNATYNPSTGAISPPTADPDNQGVVKVSHLSAMFGLFEVAVDILQQFPEKADATGFRHAWLEYCIFFNASLEDQENRYSQSGWGRLQLRQGHSRLTAYAAKELNRPDLAKRALEEFENGDGFRDYGPNAVWKSTPVNKNHVLEPADEALGVSTNVTALYGLAAIQNLALLLDEAKTRI
;
A
#
# COMPACT_ATOMS: atom_id res chain seq x y z
N MET A 1 -48.78 13.88 32.98
CA MET A 1 -49.56 13.20 31.95
C MET A 1 -49.24 13.82 30.60
N ALA A 2 -48.40 13.15 29.81
CA ALA A 2 -48.27 13.32 28.37
C ALA A 2 -47.67 12.00 27.87
N ALA A 3 -48.41 11.34 26.97
CA ALA A 3 -48.23 9.94 26.62
C ALA A 3 -46.92 9.70 25.85
N GLN A 4 -46.16 8.67 26.26
CA GLN A 4 -45.06 8.13 25.48
C GLN A 4 -45.63 7.36 24.29
N THR A 5 -45.39 7.87 23.08
CA THR A 5 -45.61 7.15 21.83
C THR A 5 -44.54 6.06 21.71
N GLN A 6 -44.95 4.80 21.88
CA GLN A 6 -44.14 3.64 21.55
C GLN A 6 -43.89 3.60 20.04
N THR A 7 -42.62 3.62 19.65
CA THR A 7 -42.18 3.27 18.30
C THR A 7 -42.52 1.79 18.02
N PRO A 8 -43.05 1.44 16.83
CA PRO A 8 -43.41 0.06 16.52
C PRO A 8 -42.16 -0.83 16.47
N VAL A 9 -42.22 -1.98 17.13
CA VAL A 9 -41.25 -3.07 16.96
C VAL A 9 -41.30 -3.51 15.48
N PRO A 10 -40.16 -3.59 14.77
CA PRO A 10 -40.14 -4.07 13.39
C PRO A 10 -40.71 -5.50 13.31
N ALA A 11 -41.61 -5.74 12.36
CA ALA A 11 -42.16 -7.07 12.10
C ALA A 11 -41.03 -8.07 11.84
N ALA A 12 -41.13 -9.25 12.46
CA ALA A 12 -40.13 -10.31 12.33
C ALA A 12 -40.01 -10.76 10.86
N PRO A 13 -38.79 -10.88 10.30
CA PRO A 13 -38.60 -11.40 8.95
C PRO A 13 -39.08 -12.85 8.86
N ALA A 14 -39.63 -13.21 7.69
CA ALA A 14 -40.24 -14.51 7.43
C ALA A 14 -39.32 -15.69 7.84
N PRO A 15 -39.86 -16.75 8.46
CA PRO A 15 -39.08 -17.91 8.86
C PRO A 15 -38.53 -18.66 7.63
N LEU A 16 -37.25 -19.03 7.68
CA LEU A 16 -36.66 -20.00 6.76
C LEU A 16 -37.42 -21.34 6.88
N PRO A 17 -37.56 -22.13 5.80
CA PRO A 17 -38.29 -23.39 5.85
C PRO A 17 -37.69 -24.33 6.90
N ALA A 18 -38.52 -24.79 7.83
CA ALA A 18 -38.11 -25.68 8.91
C ALA A 18 -37.71 -27.05 8.35
N LYS A 19 -36.50 -27.49 8.71
CA LYS A 19 -35.99 -28.85 8.48
C LYS A 19 -36.25 -29.70 9.72
N GLU A 20 -36.42 -31.00 9.49
CA GLU A 20 -36.55 -31.98 10.57
C GLU A 20 -35.21 -32.13 11.31
N MET A 21 -35.23 -32.05 12.63
CA MET A 21 -34.05 -32.25 13.48
C MET A 21 -33.73 -33.75 13.56
N LYS A 22 -32.55 -34.15 13.06
CA LYS A 22 -32.17 -35.56 12.95
C LYS A 22 -31.13 -35.97 13.99
N VAL A 23 -30.20 -35.08 14.35
CA VAL A 23 -29.08 -35.40 15.24
C VAL A 23 -28.81 -34.31 16.28
N LEU A 24 -28.74 -34.72 17.55
CA LEU A 24 -28.30 -33.88 18.65
C LEU A 24 -26.92 -34.36 19.14
N SER A 25 -25.86 -33.61 18.84
CA SER A 25 -24.53 -33.86 19.40
C SER A 25 -24.37 -33.09 20.70
N LEU A 26 -24.67 -33.74 21.81
CA LEU A 26 -24.81 -33.12 23.14
C LEU A 26 -23.57 -33.31 24.03
N GLY A 27 -22.45 -33.79 23.46
CA GLY A 27 -21.14 -33.68 24.10
C GLY A 27 -20.80 -32.22 24.42
N MET A 28 -20.23 -31.98 25.59
CA MET A 28 -20.00 -30.62 26.08
C MET A 28 -19.05 -29.85 25.15
N THR A 29 -19.13 -28.52 25.11
CA THR A 29 -18.19 -27.72 24.29
C THR A 29 -16.73 -28.12 24.58
N ARG A 30 -15.86 -28.06 23.57
CA ARG A 30 -14.44 -28.50 23.66
C ARG A 30 -14.17 -30.00 23.77
N THR A 31 -15.15 -30.84 23.43
CA THR A 31 -15.00 -32.31 23.37
C THR A 31 -14.85 -32.88 21.96
N GLY A 32 -14.71 -32.03 20.94
CA GLY A 32 -14.65 -32.44 19.53
C GLY A 32 -15.84 -32.00 18.68
N SER A 33 -16.67 -31.09 19.19
CA SER A 33 -17.87 -30.57 18.52
C SER A 33 -17.62 -30.14 17.07
N ALA A 34 -16.53 -29.41 16.79
CA ALA A 34 -16.18 -28.98 15.44
C ALA A 34 -15.81 -30.15 14.49
N SER A 35 -15.22 -31.22 15.02
CA SER A 35 -14.96 -32.45 14.25
C SER A 35 -16.27 -33.15 13.90
N ILE A 36 -17.20 -33.26 14.87
CA ILE A 36 -18.54 -33.82 14.63
C ILE A 36 -19.33 -32.97 13.63
N THR A 37 -19.27 -31.64 13.71
CA THR A 37 -19.89 -30.75 12.72
C THR A 37 -19.42 -31.09 11.31
N LYS A 38 -18.09 -31.23 11.11
CA LYS A 38 -17.52 -31.60 9.80
C LYS A 38 -17.94 -33.00 9.39
N ALA A 39 -17.92 -33.96 10.30
CA ALA A 39 -18.30 -35.34 10.03
C ALA A 39 -19.76 -35.44 9.56
N LEU A 40 -20.69 -34.80 10.26
CA LEU A 40 -22.11 -34.75 9.88
C LEU A 40 -22.31 -34.02 8.53
N THR A 41 -21.53 -32.97 8.28
CA THR A 41 -21.57 -32.28 6.98
C THR A 41 -21.15 -33.20 5.83
N ILE A 42 -20.07 -33.96 6.03
CA ILE A 42 -19.58 -34.94 5.04
C ILE A 42 -20.61 -36.06 4.80
N LEU A 43 -21.32 -36.50 5.85
CA LEU A 43 -22.40 -37.50 5.75
C LEU A 43 -23.70 -36.95 5.11
N GLY A 44 -23.68 -35.70 4.65
CA GLY A 44 -24.76 -35.09 3.87
C GLY A 44 -25.88 -34.45 4.69
N PHE A 45 -25.69 -34.23 6.00
CA PHE A 45 -26.67 -33.51 6.82
C PHE A 45 -26.73 -32.03 6.41
N GLN A 46 -27.94 -31.55 6.13
CA GLN A 46 -28.21 -30.23 5.57
C GLN A 46 -28.30 -29.17 6.65
N GLY A 47 -27.18 -28.49 6.92
CA GLY A 47 -27.09 -27.47 7.95
C GLY A 47 -26.86 -28.10 9.32
N VAL A 48 -25.63 -27.96 9.83
CA VAL A 48 -25.22 -28.45 11.14
C VAL A 48 -24.82 -27.25 11.99
N HIS A 49 -25.61 -26.95 13.01
CA HIS A 49 -25.37 -25.80 13.89
C HIS A 49 -24.14 -26.05 14.76
N HIS A 50 -23.26 -25.05 14.87
CA HIS A 50 -22.09 -25.06 15.77
C HIS A 50 -21.86 -23.65 16.31
N GLY A 51 -21.33 -23.51 17.54
CA GLY A 51 -21.16 -22.22 18.21
C GLY A 51 -20.29 -21.21 17.46
N ILE A 52 -19.39 -21.67 16.58
CA ILE A 52 -18.60 -20.81 15.68
C ILE A 52 -19.49 -20.08 14.64
N GLN A 53 -20.57 -20.71 14.18
CA GLN A 53 -21.54 -20.11 13.24
C GLN A 53 -22.50 -19.15 13.96
N ALA A 54 -22.86 -19.45 15.22
CA ALA A 54 -23.72 -18.60 16.05
C ALA A 54 -23.10 -17.23 16.38
N ILE A 55 -21.76 -17.12 16.40
CA ILE A 55 -21.05 -15.88 16.74
C ILE A 55 -21.40 -14.69 15.81
N SER A 56 -21.93 -14.94 14.61
CA SER A 56 -22.28 -13.91 13.62
C SER A 56 -23.75 -13.48 13.55
N SER A 57 -24.68 -14.09 14.30
CA SER A 57 -26.12 -13.80 14.18
C SER A 57 -26.68 -13.11 15.43
N PRO A 58 -27.00 -11.80 15.39
CA PRO A 58 -27.68 -11.10 16.48
C PRO A 58 -29.03 -11.72 16.86
N ARG A 59 -29.74 -12.28 15.87
CA ARG A 59 -31.01 -12.99 16.05
C ARG A 59 -30.84 -14.24 16.89
N GLU A 60 -29.84 -15.07 16.59
CA GLU A 60 -29.57 -16.29 17.38
C GLU A 60 -29.18 -15.93 18.81
N TRP A 61 -28.35 -14.91 19.03
CA TRP A 61 -28.01 -14.47 20.38
C TRP A 61 -29.23 -13.99 21.19
N ALA A 62 -30.18 -13.30 20.57
CA ALA A 62 -31.41 -12.92 21.26
C ALA A 62 -32.25 -14.15 21.69
N LEU A 63 -32.36 -15.16 20.81
CA LEU A 63 -33.06 -16.41 21.10
C LEU A 63 -32.33 -17.26 22.15
N PHE A 64 -31.00 -17.35 22.09
CA PHE A 64 -30.19 -17.99 23.13
C PHE A 64 -30.32 -17.29 24.48
N SER A 65 -30.40 -15.95 24.52
CA SER A 65 -30.65 -15.21 25.75
C SER A 65 -32.03 -15.53 26.34
N ARG A 66 -33.06 -15.65 25.49
CA ARG A 66 -34.41 -16.08 25.92
C ARG A 66 -34.43 -17.52 26.41
N ALA A 67 -33.73 -18.43 25.73
CA ALA A 67 -33.59 -19.82 26.17
C ALA A 67 -32.92 -19.89 27.55
N ALA A 68 -31.86 -19.11 27.79
CA ALA A 68 -31.23 -19.02 29.09
C ALA A 68 -32.19 -18.54 30.19
N ASP A 69 -33.00 -17.51 29.93
CA ASP A 69 -34.03 -17.01 30.87
C ASP A 69 -35.10 -18.04 31.19
N SER A 70 -35.41 -18.91 30.25
CA SER A 70 -36.37 -19.98 30.47
C SER A 70 -35.77 -21.15 31.26
N VAL A 71 -34.54 -21.55 30.93
CA VAL A 71 -33.98 -22.84 31.37
C VAL A 71 -33.23 -22.76 32.69
N PHE A 72 -32.53 -21.65 32.97
CA PHE A 72 -31.61 -21.60 34.13
C PHE A 72 -32.21 -20.81 35.30
N PRO A 73 -32.73 -21.47 36.35
CA PRO A 73 -33.40 -20.80 37.48
C PRO A 73 -32.46 -19.98 38.37
N THR A 74 -31.15 -20.19 38.23
CA THR A 74 -30.10 -19.45 38.95
C THR A 74 -29.86 -18.06 38.38
N LEU A 75 -30.37 -17.76 37.18
CA LEU A 75 -30.22 -16.45 36.56
C LEU A 75 -31.18 -15.43 37.17
N PRO A 76 -30.74 -14.20 37.46
CA PRO A 76 -31.62 -13.13 37.95
C PRO A 76 -32.75 -12.77 36.97
N THR A 77 -32.56 -13.07 35.69
CA THR A 77 -33.51 -12.81 34.61
C THR A 77 -34.42 -14.01 34.32
N HIS A 78 -34.34 -15.07 35.11
CA HIS A 78 -35.22 -16.23 34.96
C HIS A 78 -36.68 -15.83 35.14
N ASN A 79 -37.53 -16.25 34.21
CA ASN A 79 -38.93 -15.86 34.17
C ASN A 79 -39.92 -17.03 34.29
N GLY A 80 -39.42 -18.27 34.38
CA GLY A 80 -40.24 -19.47 34.51
C GLY A 80 -41.11 -19.80 33.29
N ALA A 81 -41.04 -19.04 32.19
CA ALA A 81 -41.80 -19.32 30.98
C ALA A 81 -41.16 -20.50 30.23
N PRO A 82 -41.93 -21.50 29.76
CA PRO A 82 -41.36 -22.64 29.04
C PRO A 82 -40.84 -22.22 27.66
N PHE A 83 -39.65 -22.72 27.28
CA PHE A 83 -39.12 -22.58 25.92
C PHE A 83 -39.63 -23.75 25.07
N THR A 84 -40.65 -23.50 24.27
CA THR A 84 -41.42 -24.54 23.58
C THR A 84 -40.66 -25.11 22.39
N ARG A 85 -41.09 -26.27 21.86
CA ARG A 85 -40.56 -26.83 20.60
C ARG A 85 -40.57 -25.80 19.46
N LYS A 86 -41.58 -24.94 19.37
CA LYS A 86 -41.66 -23.86 18.38
C LYS A 86 -40.57 -22.80 18.58
N ASP A 87 -40.19 -22.51 19.82
CA ASP A 87 -39.07 -21.60 20.11
C ASP A 87 -37.73 -22.26 19.74
N TRP A 88 -37.57 -23.56 19.98
CA TRP A 88 -36.42 -24.32 19.51
C TRP A 88 -36.33 -24.38 17.98
N GLU A 89 -37.46 -24.54 17.28
CA GLU A 89 -37.53 -24.45 15.82
C GLU A 89 -37.19 -23.03 15.31
N ALA A 90 -37.53 -21.98 16.05
CA ALA A 90 -37.13 -20.62 15.70
C ALA A 90 -35.60 -20.39 15.80
N LEU A 91 -34.92 -21.16 16.65
CA LEU A 91 -33.47 -21.11 16.87
C LEU A 91 -32.70 -22.10 15.99
N PHE A 92 -33.15 -23.34 15.91
CA PHE A 92 -32.46 -24.46 15.26
C PHE A 92 -33.19 -25.04 14.05
N GLY A 93 -34.39 -24.57 13.71
CA GLY A 93 -35.23 -25.18 12.67
C GLY A 93 -34.65 -25.13 11.26
N SER A 94 -33.62 -24.33 10.98
CA SER A 94 -32.92 -24.37 9.69
C SER A 94 -31.84 -25.46 9.58
N TYR A 95 -31.60 -26.21 10.66
CA TYR A 95 -30.51 -27.17 10.80
C TYR A 95 -31.07 -28.59 11.02
N GLU A 96 -30.44 -29.59 10.39
CA GLU A 96 -30.75 -31.01 10.63
C GLU A 96 -29.98 -31.59 11.82
N ALA A 97 -28.95 -30.89 12.30
CA ALA A 97 -28.19 -31.30 13.46
C ALA A 97 -27.68 -30.12 14.29
N VAL A 98 -27.60 -30.31 15.61
CA VAL A 98 -27.09 -29.31 16.56
C VAL A 98 -25.88 -29.86 17.30
N THR A 99 -24.85 -29.02 17.43
CA THR A 99 -23.61 -29.33 18.17
C THR A 99 -23.24 -28.14 19.06
N ASP A 100 -22.25 -28.32 19.95
CA ASP A 100 -21.61 -27.24 20.71
C ASP A 100 -22.58 -26.47 21.63
N MET A 101 -23.19 -25.36 21.19
CA MET A 101 -24.11 -24.55 22.00
C MET A 101 -25.36 -25.31 22.45
N GLY A 102 -25.80 -26.32 21.68
CA GLY A 102 -26.92 -27.19 22.09
C GLY A 102 -26.63 -27.99 23.36
N SER A 103 -25.36 -28.24 23.69
CA SER A 103 -25.00 -28.99 24.90
C SER A 103 -25.45 -28.30 26.19
N PHE A 104 -25.50 -26.96 26.24
CA PHE A 104 -25.97 -26.23 27.43
C PHE A 104 -27.48 -26.40 27.69
N PHE A 105 -28.24 -26.87 26.69
CA PHE A 105 -29.68 -27.06 26.74
C PHE A 105 -30.08 -28.51 26.44
N ALA A 106 -29.17 -29.45 26.73
CA ALA A 106 -29.28 -30.83 26.25
C ALA A 106 -30.60 -31.51 26.64
N LEU A 107 -31.02 -31.42 27.90
CA LEU A 107 -32.26 -32.04 28.37
C LEU A 107 -33.50 -31.47 27.67
N GLN A 108 -33.55 -30.16 27.49
CA GLN A 108 -34.67 -29.48 26.82
C GLN A 108 -34.72 -29.82 25.32
N LEU A 109 -33.56 -30.00 24.68
CA LEU A 109 -33.50 -30.43 23.28
C LEU A 109 -33.88 -31.90 23.11
N ILE A 110 -33.50 -32.78 24.04
CA ILE A 110 -33.91 -34.19 24.04
C ILE A 110 -35.43 -34.31 24.19
N GLU A 111 -36.03 -33.50 25.06
CA GLU A 111 -37.48 -33.44 25.25
C GLU A 111 -38.20 -32.85 24.03
N ALA A 112 -37.65 -31.79 23.42
CA ALA A 112 -38.25 -31.13 22.26
C ALA A 112 -38.18 -31.98 20.98
N TYR A 113 -37.13 -32.79 20.82
CA TYR A 113 -36.85 -33.61 19.64
C TYR A 113 -36.67 -35.10 20.02
N PRO A 114 -37.71 -35.79 20.51
CA PRO A 114 -37.63 -37.21 20.88
C PRO A 114 -37.33 -38.13 19.69
N GLU A 115 -37.51 -37.67 18.46
CA GLU A 115 -37.18 -38.40 17.25
C GLU A 115 -35.67 -38.36 16.89
N ALA A 116 -34.92 -37.38 17.41
CA ALA A 116 -33.54 -37.15 16.99
C ALA A 116 -32.56 -38.13 17.67
N LYS A 117 -31.60 -38.65 16.89
CA LYS A 117 -30.49 -39.46 17.41
C LYS A 117 -29.53 -38.59 18.22
N VAL A 118 -29.04 -39.11 19.35
CA VAL A 118 -28.13 -38.35 20.24
C VAL A 118 -26.72 -38.93 20.15
N ILE A 119 -25.74 -38.06 19.91
CA ILE A 119 -24.32 -38.38 19.93
C ILE A 119 -23.69 -37.72 21.15
N LEU A 120 -23.04 -38.52 21.99
CA LEU A 120 -22.37 -38.06 23.19
C LEU A 120 -20.87 -38.34 23.08
N VAL A 121 -20.11 -37.29 22.73
CA VAL A 121 -18.65 -37.34 22.69
C VAL A 121 -18.10 -36.97 24.05
N GLU A 122 -17.36 -37.87 24.69
CA GLU A 122 -16.74 -37.66 25.99
C GLU A 122 -15.21 -37.71 25.89
N ARG A 123 -14.53 -36.93 26.74
CA ARG A 123 -13.07 -36.96 26.87
C ARG A 123 -12.71 -36.90 28.35
N ASP A 124 -11.44 -37.11 28.67
CA ASP A 124 -10.95 -36.91 30.02
C ASP A 124 -11.32 -35.52 30.58
N VAL A 125 -11.89 -35.51 31.79
CA VAL A 125 -12.47 -34.31 32.42
C VAL A 125 -11.42 -33.25 32.75
N ASP A 126 -10.21 -33.66 33.12
CA ASP A 126 -9.12 -32.73 33.44
C ASP A 126 -8.59 -32.07 32.17
N SER A 127 -8.39 -32.87 31.12
CA SER A 127 -8.01 -32.42 29.79
C SER A 127 -9.05 -31.49 29.16
N TRP A 128 -10.34 -31.81 29.34
CA TRP A 128 -11.45 -30.95 28.93
C TRP A 128 -11.43 -29.62 29.69
N PHE A 129 -11.36 -29.66 31.02
CA PHE A 129 -11.40 -28.46 31.85
C PHE A 129 -10.28 -27.50 31.50
N HIS A 130 -9.07 -28.02 31.29
CA HIS A 130 -7.95 -27.21 30.85
C HIS A 130 -8.20 -26.55 29.48
N SER A 131 -8.82 -27.25 28.53
CA SER A 131 -9.23 -26.65 27.25
C SER A 131 -10.37 -25.64 27.40
N MET A 132 -11.31 -25.85 28.31
CA MET A 132 -12.45 -24.97 28.55
C MET A 132 -12.01 -23.64 29.19
N ASP A 133 -11.12 -23.71 30.19
CA ASP A 133 -10.59 -22.53 30.86
C ASP A 133 -9.79 -21.64 29.90
N GLU A 134 -8.91 -22.23 29.10
CA GLU A 134 -8.05 -21.48 28.18
C GLU A 134 -8.82 -20.90 26.98
N ALA A 135 -9.72 -21.67 26.38
CA ALA A 135 -10.37 -21.30 25.13
C ALA A 135 -11.66 -20.48 25.30
N ILE A 136 -12.32 -20.56 26.46
CA ILE A 136 -13.62 -19.93 26.72
C ILE A 136 -13.57 -19.04 27.98
N PHE A 137 -13.14 -19.55 29.15
CA PHE A 137 -13.23 -18.75 30.38
C PHE A 137 -12.28 -17.53 30.35
N LYS A 138 -11.01 -17.71 29.98
CA LYS A 138 -10.02 -16.60 29.88
C LYS A 138 -10.34 -15.61 28.76
N THR A 139 -11.02 -16.04 27.70
CA THR A 139 -11.40 -15.16 26.58
C THR A 139 -12.70 -14.41 26.83
N THR A 140 -13.56 -14.93 27.72
CA THR A 140 -14.86 -14.35 28.06
C THR A 140 -14.80 -13.52 29.35
N TRP A 141 -13.84 -13.76 30.25
CA TRP A 141 -13.59 -12.95 31.46
C TRP A 141 -12.13 -12.53 31.59
N GLY A 142 -11.89 -11.26 31.94
CA GLY A 142 -10.56 -10.65 32.11
C GLY A 142 -10.57 -9.17 31.71
N LEU A 143 -9.54 -8.39 32.05
CA LEU A 143 -9.51 -6.92 31.83
C LEU A 143 -9.92 -6.50 30.40
N ARG A 144 -9.30 -7.12 29.38
CA ARG A 144 -9.63 -6.85 27.97
C ARG A 144 -11.03 -7.32 27.58
N ALA A 145 -11.44 -8.51 28.03
CA ALA A 145 -12.75 -9.07 27.71
C ALA A 145 -13.89 -8.29 28.38
N ASN A 146 -13.69 -7.82 29.62
CA ASN A 146 -14.65 -6.99 30.36
C ASN A 146 -14.85 -5.65 29.67
N LEU A 147 -13.77 -4.96 29.27
CA LEU A 147 -13.87 -3.70 28.51
C LEU A 147 -14.69 -3.89 27.22
N ILE A 148 -14.46 -4.99 26.50
CA ILE A 148 -15.16 -5.28 25.25
C ILE A 148 -16.63 -5.64 25.50
N ILE A 149 -16.91 -6.61 26.38
CA ILE A 149 -18.25 -7.20 26.55
C ILE A 149 -19.18 -6.29 27.37
N ASP A 150 -18.64 -5.57 28.37
CA ASP A 150 -19.45 -4.78 29.29
C ASP A 150 -19.65 -3.35 28.81
N PHE A 151 -18.70 -2.77 28.07
CA PHE A 151 -18.75 -1.36 27.67
C PHE A 151 -18.82 -1.16 26.15
N LEU A 152 -17.89 -1.72 25.38
CA LEU A 152 -17.78 -1.42 23.93
C LEU A 152 -18.84 -2.13 23.08
N GLY A 153 -19.07 -3.42 23.30
CA GLY A 153 -20.01 -4.25 22.53
C GLY A 153 -21.46 -3.73 22.53
N PRO A 154 -22.04 -3.37 23.70
CA PRO A 154 -23.40 -2.83 23.79
C PRO A 154 -23.60 -1.51 23.03
N ALA A 155 -22.60 -0.63 23.05
CA ALA A 155 -22.62 0.64 22.33
C ALA A 155 -22.68 0.46 20.80
N TRP A 156 -22.40 -0.74 20.30
CA TRP A 156 -22.42 -1.14 18.90
C TRP A 156 -23.40 -2.29 18.60
N GLY A 157 -24.35 -2.59 19.49
CA GLY A 157 -25.39 -3.61 19.29
C GLY A 157 -24.91 -5.06 19.33
N LEU A 158 -23.66 -5.32 19.76
CA LEU A 158 -23.06 -6.65 19.82
C LEU A 158 -23.25 -7.29 21.20
N ASN A 159 -24.41 -7.92 21.41
CA ASN A 159 -24.79 -8.52 22.70
C ASN A 159 -24.36 -9.99 22.89
N GLY A 160 -23.66 -10.59 21.92
CA GLY A 160 -23.30 -12.02 21.96
C GLY A 160 -22.42 -12.41 23.14
N GLY A 161 -21.42 -11.58 23.48
CA GLY A 161 -20.54 -11.85 24.63
C GLY A 161 -21.28 -11.84 25.98
N ARG A 162 -22.24 -10.93 26.16
CA ARG A 162 -23.09 -10.88 27.36
C ARG A 162 -24.01 -12.08 27.45
N THR A 163 -24.58 -12.50 26.32
CA THR A 163 -25.44 -13.69 26.24
C THR A 163 -24.65 -14.96 26.55
N LEU A 164 -23.43 -15.10 26.03
CA LEU A 164 -22.58 -16.25 26.34
C LEU A 164 -22.22 -16.31 27.83
N ARG A 165 -21.88 -15.16 28.45
CA ARG A 165 -21.65 -15.09 29.92
C ARG A 165 -22.88 -15.56 30.68
N LYS A 166 -24.06 -15.11 30.27
CA LYS A 166 -25.34 -15.48 30.88
C LYS A 166 -25.60 -16.99 30.79
N ILE A 167 -25.41 -17.61 29.62
CA ILE A 167 -25.58 -19.06 29.45
C ILE A 167 -24.62 -19.83 30.34
N LEU A 168 -23.35 -19.45 30.34
CA LEU A 168 -22.33 -20.13 31.15
C LEU A 168 -22.65 -20.02 32.65
N LEU A 169 -22.92 -18.81 33.16
CA LEU A 169 -23.27 -18.63 34.57
C LEU A 169 -24.54 -19.40 34.97
N GLY A 170 -25.55 -19.41 34.10
CA GLY A 170 -26.79 -20.14 34.31
C GLY A 170 -26.58 -21.66 34.35
N PHE A 171 -25.89 -22.21 33.33
CA PHE A 171 -25.60 -23.64 33.22
C PHE A 171 -24.80 -24.18 34.40
N TYR A 172 -23.74 -23.46 34.81
CA TYR A 172 -22.93 -23.88 35.95
C TYR A 172 -23.57 -23.54 37.30
N GLY A 173 -24.69 -22.79 37.33
CA GLY A 173 -25.39 -22.43 38.57
C GLY A 173 -24.63 -21.48 39.49
N VAL A 174 -23.77 -20.62 38.93
CA VAL A 174 -22.79 -19.80 39.66
C VAL A 174 -22.92 -18.32 39.34
N ARG A 175 -22.34 -17.46 40.20
CA ARG A 175 -22.43 -16.00 40.06
C ARG A 175 -21.26 -15.39 39.30
N ASN A 176 -20.12 -16.07 39.26
CA ASN A 176 -18.90 -15.55 38.65
C ASN A 176 -17.98 -16.66 38.12
N VAL A 177 -16.97 -16.27 37.34
CA VAL A 177 -16.00 -17.18 36.71
C VAL A 177 -15.13 -17.96 37.71
N LYS A 178 -14.95 -17.46 38.94
CA LYS A 178 -14.15 -18.15 39.95
C LYS A 178 -14.90 -19.37 40.47
N GLU A 179 -16.14 -19.17 40.91
CA GLU A 179 -17.05 -20.27 41.30
C GLU A 179 -17.24 -21.25 40.13
N MET A 180 -17.39 -20.75 38.90
CA MET A 180 -17.49 -21.60 37.71
C MET A 180 -16.31 -22.56 37.55
N ARG A 181 -15.08 -22.10 37.81
CA ARG A 181 -13.88 -22.96 37.74
C ARG A 181 -13.86 -24.03 38.82
N GLU A 182 -14.46 -23.77 39.97
CA GLU A 182 -14.52 -24.71 41.10
C GLU A 182 -15.52 -25.84 40.81
N VAL A 183 -16.67 -25.53 40.20
CA VAL A 183 -17.74 -26.52 39.95
C VAL A 183 -17.70 -27.17 38.56
N ALA A 184 -16.93 -26.64 37.61
CA ALA A 184 -17.03 -27.03 36.19
C ALA A 184 -16.84 -28.54 35.94
N LYS A 185 -15.93 -29.20 36.66
CA LYS A 185 -15.69 -30.64 36.49
C LYS A 185 -16.86 -31.48 37.00
N ASP A 186 -17.53 -31.05 38.06
CA ASP A 186 -18.68 -31.77 38.60
C ASP A 186 -19.91 -31.56 37.72
N CYS A 187 -20.14 -30.33 37.24
CA CYS A 187 -21.17 -30.05 36.24
C CYS A 187 -20.94 -30.83 34.94
N TYR A 188 -19.67 -31.02 34.52
CA TYR A 188 -19.34 -31.89 33.38
C TYR A 188 -19.81 -33.31 33.63
N ARG A 189 -19.42 -33.95 34.74
CA ARG A 189 -19.83 -35.34 35.05
C ARG A 189 -21.35 -35.47 35.16
N GLN A 190 -21.99 -34.48 35.79
CA GLN A 190 -23.45 -34.43 35.93
C GLN A 190 -24.15 -34.36 34.57
N HIS A 191 -23.71 -33.47 33.67
CA HIS A 191 -24.26 -33.34 32.31
C HIS A 191 -24.28 -34.67 31.56
N TYR A 192 -23.18 -35.41 31.58
CA TYR A 192 -23.11 -36.70 30.90
C TYR A 192 -23.99 -37.78 31.56
N ALA A 193 -24.09 -37.79 32.89
CA ALA A 193 -24.99 -38.69 33.60
C ALA A 193 -26.47 -38.41 33.27
N GLU A 194 -26.86 -37.13 33.22
CA GLU A 194 -28.21 -36.70 32.91
C GLU A 194 -28.61 -37.01 31.46
N VAL A 195 -27.72 -36.76 30.48
CA VAL A 195 -27.97 -37.13 29.07
C VAL A 195 -28.11 -38.64 28.92
N ARG A 196 -27.27 -39.44 29.57
CA ARG A 196 -27.39 -40.92 29.55
C ARG A 196 -28.70 -41.42 30.16
N ALA A 197 -29.19 -40.75 31.21
CA ALA A 197 -30.46 -41.10 31.83
C ALA A 197 -31.68 -40.69 30.98
N ALA A 198 -31.58 -39.58 30.25
CA ALA A 198 -32.68 -39.01 29.47
C ALA A 198 -32.86 -39.64 28.07
N VAL A 199 -31.86 -40.37 27.55
CA VAL A 199 -31.89 -40.91 26.19
C VAL A 199 -31.94 -42.44 26.22
N PRO A 200 -32.94 -43.09 25.57
CA PRO A 200 -32.95 -44.54 25.37
C PRO A 200 -31.69 -45.05 24.67
N LYS A 201 -31.20 -46.24 25.05
CA LYS A 201 -29.92 -46.80 24.55
C LYS A 201 -29.87 -46.95 23.03
N ASP A 202 -30.98 -47.22 22.37
CA ASP A 202 -31.11 -47.34 20.92
C ASP A 202 -31.00 -46.00 20.18
N ARG A 203 -31.20 -44.88 20.89
CA ARG A 203 -31.10 -43.50 20.38
C ARG A 203 -29.83 -42.78 20.85
N LEU A 204 -28.94 -43.44 21.59
CA LEU A 204 -27.71 -42.86 22.14
C LEU A 204 -26.47 -43.53 21.57
N LEU A 205 -25.58 -42.74 20.96
CA LEU A 205 -24.23 -43.17 20.62
C LEU A 205 -23.21 -42.52 21.56
N GLU A 206 -22.54 -43.33 22.37
CA GLU A 206 -21.31 -42.93 23.02
C GLU A 206 -20.16 -43.03 22.02
N PHE A 207 -19.53 -41.91 21.69
CA PHE A 207 -18.60 -41.82 20.58
C PHE A 207 -17.25 -41.25 21.03
N LYS A 208 -16.15 -41.93 20.67
CA LYS A 208 -14.80 -41.35 20.79
C LYS A 208 -14.34 -40.93 19.39
N LEU A 209 -13.67 -39.79 19.29
CA LEU A 209 -13.23 -39.28 17.97
C LEU A 209 -12.23 -40.24 17.31
N GLU A 210 -11.50 -41.00 18.12
CA GLU A 210 -10.55 -42.02 17.71
C GLU A 210 -11.22 -43.25 17.07
N ASP A 211 -12.53 -43.45 17.29
CA ASP A 211 -13.28 -44.57 16.72
C ASP A 211 -13.54 -44.39 15.21
N GLY A 212 -13.35 -43.19 14.67
CA GLY A 212 -13.44 -42.88 13.24
C GLY A 212 -14.85 -43.04 12.65
N TRP A 213 -14.94 -43.32 11.35
CA TRP A 213 -16.22 -43.31 10.62
C TRP A 213 -17.17 -44.45 10.99
N ALA A 214 -16.66 -45.64 11.25
CA ALA A 214 -17.47 -46.86 11.29
C ALA A 214 -18.63 -46.83 12.30
N PRO A 215 -18.42 -46.52 13.60
CA PRO A 215 -19.52 -46.51 14.56
C PRO A 215 -20.50 -45.35 14.34
N LEU A 216 -20.00 -44.19 13.88
CA LEU A 216 -20.83 -43.04 13.55
C LEU A 216 -21.77 -43.33 12.37
N CYS A 217 -21.24 -43.91 11.29
CA CYS A 217 -22.00 -44.24 10.09
C CYS A 217 -23.04 -45.33 10.36
N GLN A 218 -22.65 -46.38 11.10
CA GLN A 218 -23.57 -47.44 11.52
C GLN A 218 -24.73 -46.88 12.35
N PHE A 219 -24.44 -46.04 13.34
CA PHE A 219 -25.47 -45.45 14.18
C PHE A 219 -26.41 -44.53 13.41
N LEU A 220 -25.90 -43.77 12.43
CA LEU A 220 -26.70 -42.85 11.63
C LEU A 220 -27.39 -43.50 10.43
N GLY A 221 -27.10 -44.77 10.11
CA GLY A 221 -27.62 -45.46 8.93
C GLY A 221 -27.07 -44.88 7.63
N LYS A 222 -25.77 -44.57 7.60
CA LYS A 222 -25.04 -43.99 6.47
C LYS A 222 -23.90 -44.91 6.05
N ASP A 223 -23.47 -44.82 4.79
CA ASP A 223 -22.27 -45.50 4.31
C ASP A 223 -21.00 -44.76 4.76
N VAL A 224 -19.92 -45.52 4.99
CA VAL A 224 -18.61 -44.94 5.30
C VAL A 224 -18.08 -44.20 4.06
N PRO A 225 -17.72 -42.90 4.17
CA PRO A 225 -17.19 -42.13 3.04
C PRO A 225 -15.91 -42.75 2.46
N ASN A 226 -15.87 -42.98 1.15
CA ASN A 226 -14.70 -43.59 0.49
C ASN A 226 -13.58 -42.55 0.30
N GLY A 227 -12.35 -42.89 0.70
CA GLY A 227 -11.16 -42.06 0.50
C GLY A 227 -11.10 -40.75 1.32
N VAL A 228 -11.93 -40.60 2.35
CA VAL A 228 -11.98 -39.41 3.21
C VAL A 228 -11.66 -39.78 4.66
N ASP A 229 -10.57 -39.24 5.20
CA ASP A 229 -10.23 -39.43 6.61
C ASP A 229 -11.23 -38.77 7.55
N PHE A 230 -11.39 -39.32 8.76
CA PHE A 230 -12.26 -38.74 9.77
C PHE A 230 -11.74 -37.34 10.18
N PRO A 231 -12.57 -36.29 10.16
CA PRO A 231 -12.08 -34.92 10.33
C PRO A 231 -11.60 -34.65 11.76
N VAL A 232 -10.35 -34.20 11.90
CA VAL A 232 -9.81 -33.65 13.16
C VAL A 232 -9.71 -32.13 13.03
N ALA A 233 -10.58 -31.37 13.71
CA ALA A 233 -10.67 -29.92 13.58
C ALA A 233 -10.50 -29.18 14.92
N ASN A 234 -10.06 -27.92 14.83
CA ASN A 234 -10.04 -26.95 15.93
C ASN A 234 -8.94 -27.20 16.99
N GLN A 235 -7.70 -27.40 16.53
CA GLN A 235 -6.53 -27.52 17.41
C GLN A 235 -6.26 -26.22 18.20
N ARG A 236 -5.75 -26.36 19.44
CA ARG A 236 -5.65 -25.30 20.46
C ARG A 236 -5.00 -23.99 19.97
N LYS A 237 -3.88 -24.07 19.23
CA LYS A 237 -3.14 -22.89 18.70
C LYS A 237 -3.97 -22.07 17.70
N GLU A 238 -4.77 -22.71 16.85
CA GLU A 238 -5.55 -22.03 15.81
C GLU A 238 -6.73 -21.22 16.36
N HIS A 239 -7.34 -21.66 17.46
CA HIS A 239 -8.43 -20.93 18.13
C HIS A 239 -7.92 -19.66 18.80
N LEU A 240 -6.82 -19.76 19.56
CA LEU A 240 -6.18 -18.61 20.21
C LEU A 240 -5.71 -17.56 19.19
N ALA A 241 -5.12 -18.00 18.08
CA ALA A 241 -4.73 -17.11 16.98
C ALA A 241 -5.95 -16.41 16.35
N ARG A 242 -7.04 -17.14 16.05
CA ARG A 242 -8.27 -16.57 15.47
C ARG A 242 -8.96 -15.56 16.39
N VAL A 243 -9.07 -15.85 17.69
CA VAL A 243 -9.67 -14.93 18.68
C VAL A 243 -8.82 -13.65 18.80
N ARG A 244 -7.50 -13.78 18.90
CA ARG A 244 -6.58 -12.65 18.99
C ARG A 244 -6.61 -11.79 17.72
N THR A 245 -6.64 -12.41 16.54
CA THR A 245 -6.77 -11.72 15.25
C THR A 245 -8.10 -10.98 15.12
N ARG A 246 -9.23 -11.58 15.57
CA ARG A 246 -10.54 -10.91 15.57
C ARG A 246 -10.61 -9.77 16.60
N GLN A 247 -10.05 -9.95 17.79
CA GLN A 247 -9.96 -8.88 18.78
C GLN A 247 -9.10 -7.72 18.27
N ASN A 248 -7.96 -8.00 17.64
CA ASN A 248 -7.11 -6.98 17.02
C ASN A 248 -7.79 -6.27 15.85
N ARG A 249 -8.53 -7.01 15.00
CA ARG A 249 -9.38 -6.41 13.95
C ARG A 249 -10.46 -5.52 14.53
N PHE A 250 -11.13 -5.96 15.59
CA PHE A 250 -12.13 -5.16 16.29
C PHE A 250 -11.51 -3.92 16.94
N PHE A 251 -10.32 -4.02 17.56
CA PHE A 251 -9.61 -2.85 18.10
C PHE A 251 -9.22 -1.86 17.02
N LYS A 252 -8.73 -2.34 15.87
CA LYS A 252 -8.50 -1.46 14.71
C LYS A 252 -9.80 -0.80 14.27
N LEU A 253 -10.87 -1.57 14.06
CA LEU A 253 -12.16 -1.05 13.63
C LEU A 253 -12.76 -0.07 14.66
N ALA A 254 -12.72 -0.38 15.95
CA ALA A 254 -13.19 0.44 17.05
C ALA A 254 -12.35 1.71 17.24
N PHE A 255 -11.04 1.63 17.04
CA PHE A 255 -10.13 2.78 17.05
C PHE A 255 -10.45 3.72 15.88
N PHE A 256 -10.57 3.19 14.66
CA PHE A 256 -10.95 3.96 13.47
C PHE A 256 -12.38 4.52 13.55
N THR A 257 -13.33 3.77 14.12
CA THR A 257 -14.72 4.22 14.30
C THR A 257 -14.87 5.21 15.47
N GLY A 258 -14.06 5.08 16.51
CA GLY A 258 -13.95 6.02 17.63
C GLY A 258 -13.34 7.35 17.19
N LEU A 259 -12.28 7.30 16.37
CA LEU A 259 -11.76 8.46 15.64
C LEU A 259 -12.88 9.06 14.78
N ARG A 260 -13.60 8.26 13.98
CA ARG A 260 -14.71 8.68 13.10
C ARG A 260 -15.92 9.32 13.81
N LYS A 261 -16.15 9.07 15.10
CA LYS A 261 -17.22 9.76 15.87
C LYS A 261 -16.73 11.05 16.55
N ALA A 262 -15.43 11.18 16.81
CA ALA A 262 -14.82 12.41 17.30
C ALA A 262 -14.44 13.39 16.17
N MET A 263 -14.12 12.87 14.97
CA MET A 263 -13.67 13.64 13.81
C MET A 263 -14.70 14.59 13.18
N PRO A 264 -16.01 14.32 13.10
CA PRO A 264 -16.95 15.26 12.48
C PRO A 264 -16.99 16.63 13.18
N TRP A 265 -16.57 16.70 14.45
CA TRP A 265 -16.54 17.93 15.22
C TRP A 265 -15.21 18.71 15.13
N VAL A 266 -14.18 18.16 14.44
CA VAL A 266 -12.87 18.81 14.26
C VAL A 266 -12.57 19.16 12.79
N PHE A 267 -13.24 18.53 11.80
CA PHE A 267 -12.80 18.49 10.40
C PHE A 267 -13.64 19.33 9.41
N GLY A 268 -14.35 20.37 9.86
CA GLY A 268 -15.23 21.19 9.00
C GLY A 268 -14.55 22.03 7.90
N LEU A 269 -13.20 22.12 7.85
CA LEU A 269 -12.48 23.11 7.01
C LEU A 269 -11.56 22.50 5.92
N GLY A 270 -11.56 21.18 5.70
CA GLY A 270 -10.62 20.57 4.74
C GLY A 270 -9.14 20.71 5.15
N VAL A 271 -8.89 21.02 6.42
CA VAL A 271 -7.55 21.10 7.02
C VAL A 271 -7.29 19.87 7.89
N VAL A 272 -6.17 19.19 7.68
CA VAL A 272 -5.71 18.06 8.50
C VAL A 272 -4.31 18.36 9.00
N THR A 273 -4.05 18.23 10.29
CA THR A 273 -2.67 18.33 10.81
C THR A 273 -1.88 17.10 10.39
N ALA A 274 -0.79 17.30 9.63
CA ALA A 274 0.05 16.23 9.09
C ALA A 274 1.27 15.93 9.98
N ALA A 275 1.74 16.91 10.76
CA ALA A 275 2.81 16.72 11.75
C ALA A 275 2.78 17.76 12.87
N PHE A 276 3.44 17.39 13.97
CA PHE A 276 3.56 18.18 15.19
C PHE A 276 5.02 18.32 15.62
N TRP A 277 5.34 19.49 16.16
CA TRP A 277 6.57 19.71 16.90
C TRP A 277 6.57 18.90 18.22
N PRO A 278 7.73 18.73 18.86
CA PRO A 278 7.87 18.01 20.13
C PRO A 278 6.96 18.51 21.25
N ASP A 279 6.72 19.82 21.33
CA ASP A 279 5.84 20.48 22.30
C ASP A 279 4.34 20.28 22.01
N GLY A 280 4.01 19.66 20.87
CA GLY A 280 2.63 19.43 20.43
C GLY A 280 2.05 20.55 19.57
N SER A 281 2.81 21.62 19.30
CA SER A 281 2.40 22.64 18.34
C SER A 281 2.43 22.10 16.90
N VAL A 282 1.71 22.76 15.99
CA VAL A 282 1.58 22.32 14.60
C VAL A 282 2.87 22.56 13.83
N LYS A 283 3.37 21.52 13.15
CA LYS A 283 4.55 21.58 12.27
C LYS A 283 4.15 21.64 10.79
N TRP A 284 3.25 20.75 10.36
CA TRP A 284 2.71 20.72 9.00
C TRP A 284 1.20 20.53 9.00
N THR A 285 0.53 21.20 8.06
CA THR A 285 -0.90 21.04 7.75
C THR A 285 -1.09 20.66 6.30
N SER A 286 -2.13 19.87 6.05
CA SER A 286 -2.67 19.56 4.74
C SER A 286 -3.95 20.35 4.53
N HIS A 287 -4.13 20.90 3.33
CA HIS A 287 -5.27 21.72 2.95
C HIS A 287 -5.87 21.19 1.65
N ALA A 288 -7.20 21.17 1.56
CA ALA A 288 -7.92 20.89 0.33
C ALA A 288 -8.76 22.10 -0.08
N ILE A 289 -8.84 22.35 -1.38
CA ILE A 289 -9.74 23.35 -1.98
C ILE A 289 -10.74 22.65 -2.90
N ALA A 290 -11.95 23.21 -2.99
CA ALA A 290 -12.95 22.73 -3.94
C ALA A 290 -12.53 23.09 -5.38
N SER A 291 -13.12 22.40 -6.35
CA SER A 291 -13.01 22.78 -7.74
C SER A 291 -13.63 24.17 -7.96
N SER A 292 -12.99 24.97 -8.80
CA SER A 292 -13.43 26.33 -9.15
C SER A 292 -13.29 26.52 -10.66
N ALA A 293 -14.18 27.32 -11.25
CA ALA A 293 -14.08 27.71 -12.66
C ALA A 293 -12.86 28.61 -12.94
N THR A 294 -12.34 29.29 -11.92
CA THR A 294 -11.15 30.13 -11.99
C THR A 294 -10.12 29.69 -10.96
N ALA A 295 -8.85 29.65 -11.36
CA ALA A 295 -7.71 29.48 -10.48
C ALA A 295 -7.04 30.84 -10.23
N GLU A 296 -6.69 31.11 -8.98
CA GLU A 296 -5.92 32.31 -8.61
C GLU A 296 -4.42 32.05 -8.80
N GLU A 297 -3.64 33.11 -9.02
CA GLU A 297 -2.18 32.99 -9.14
C GLU A 297 -1.51 32.52 -7.84
N SER A 298 -2.13 32.84 -6.69
CA SER A 298 -1.64 32.42 -5.38
C SER A 298 -2.77 32.26 -4.37
N TYR A 299 -2.56 31.38 -3.40
CA TYR A 299 -3.50 31.12 -2.31
C TYR A 299 -2.84 31.45 -0.97
N ARG A 300 -3.48 32.30 -0.17
CA ARG A 300 -2.97 32.72 1.14
C ARG A 300 -3.75 32.04 2.27
N VAL A 301 -3.06 31.25 3.07
CA VAL A 301 -3.60 30.66 4.31
C VAL A 301 -3.23 31.56 5.48
N ILE A 302 -4.24 32.02 6.25
CA ILE A 302 -4.04 32.84 7.44
C ILE A 302 -4.51 32.04 8.66
N ALA A 303 -3.58 31.69 9.55
CA ALA A 303 -3.92 31.08 10.83
C ALA A 303 -4.41 32.16 11.81
N ILE A 304 -5.66 32.03 12.27
CA ILE A 304 -6.27 32.93 13.26
C ILE A 304 -6.65 32.15 14.52
N ALA A 305 -6.40 32.73 15.70
CA ALA A 305 -6.88 32.19 16.97
C ALA A 305 -8.41 32.43 17.05
N SER A 306 -9.22 31.39 16.89
CA SER A 306 -10.67 31.53 16.73
C SER A 306 -11.38 32.13 17.95
N SER A 307 -12.18 33.18 17.74
CA SER A 307 -13.42 33.37 18.49
C SER A 307 -14.67 33.69 17.65
N ASP A 308 -14.59 34.03 16.36
CA ASP A 308 -15.80 34.29 15.56
C ASP A 308 -15.57 34.13 14.05
N SER A 309 -16.18 33.11 13.44
CA SER A 309 -16.78 33.17 12.09
C SER A 309 -17.27 31.78 11.68
N LYS A 310 -18.60 31.60 11.61
CA LYS A 310 -19.20 30.58 10.74
C LYS A 310 -19.12 31.13 9.32
N LEU A 311 -18.06 30.81 8.59
CA LEU A 311 -18.03 31.08 7.16
C LEU A 311 -19.04 30.16 6.46
N PRO A 312 -19.86 30.67 5.52
CA PRO A 312 -20.76 29.84 4.73
C PRO A 312 -19.94 28.87 3.88
N PHE A 313 -20.23 27.57 3.99
CA PHE A 313 -19.60 26.55 3.16
C PHE A 313 -20.36 26.43 1.82
N PRO A 314 -19.68 26.29 0.68
CA PRO A 314 -20.31 26.02 -0.61
C PRO A 314 -20.97 24.63 -0.65
N ASP A 315 -21.83 24.39 -1.65
CA ASP A 315 -22.60 23.16 -1.85
C ASP A 315 -21.76 21.88 -1.63
N GLU A 316 -22.25 21.03 -0.72
CA GLU A 316 -21.46 20.05 0.03
C GLU A 316 -21.07 18.81 -0.78
N LEU A 317 -19.84 18.32 -0.59
CA LEU A 317 -19.50 16.92 -0.90
C LEU A 317 -20.25 16.02 0.08
N ILE A 318 -21.03 15.06 -0.44
CA ILE A 318 -21.86 14.15 0.36
C ILE A 318 -21.37 12.72 0.16
N ALA A 319 -20.99 12.05 1.24
CA ALA A 319 -20.66 10.63 1.25
C ALA A 319 -21.69 9.84 2.07
N GLU A 320 -22.34 8.88 1.43
CA GLU A 320 -23.35 8.00 2.02
C GLU A 320 -22.82 6.58 2.07
N GLU A 321 -23.11 5.87 3.16
CA GLU A 321 -22.64 4.50 3.37
C GLU A 321 -23.77 3.63 3.89
N ASP A 322 -23.99 2.49 3.23
CA ASP A 322 -24.90 1.44 3.69
C ASP A 322 -24.18 0.09 3.84
N SER A 323 -24.94 -1.00 4.02
CA SER A 323 -24.37 -2.35 4.20
C SER A 323 -23.64 -2.91 2.97
N SER A 324 -23.98 -2.43 1.77
CA SER A 324 -23.57 -2.97 0.48
C SER A 324 -22.72 -1.98 -0.33
N PHE A 325 -22.93 -0.68 -0.16
CA PHE A 325 -22.33 0.36 -0.99
C PHE A 325 -21.78 1.55 -0.18
N ILE A 326 -20.86 2.28 -0.81
CA ILE A 326 -20.49 3.65 -0.45
C ILE A 326 -20.74 4.51 -1.69
N SER A 327 -21.50 5.58 -1.57
CA SER A 327 -21.73 6.55 -2.64
C SER A 327 -21.15 7.91 -2.27
N VAL A 328 -20.50 8.58 -3.21
CA VAL A 328 -19.95 9.93 -3.03
C VAL A 328 -20.47 10.83 -4.14
N SER A 329 -21.10 11.94 -3.75
CA SER A 329 -21.55 13.01 -4.64
C SER A 329 -20.66 14.23 -4.46
N THR A 330 -20.11 14.77 -5.56
CA THR A 330 -19.31 16.00 -5.56
C THR A 330 -20.12 17.24 -5.92
N GLY A 331 -21.40 17.08 -6.29
CA GLY A 331 -22.21 18.12 -6.93
C GLY A 331 -22.11 18.12 -8.46
N SER A 332 -20.96 17.71 -9.02
CA SER A 332 -20.75 17.59 -10.48
C SER A 332 -20.77 16.15 -10.98
N LEU A 333 -20.57 15.17 -10.08
CA LEU A 333 -20.77 13.75 -10.36
C LEU A 333 -21.22 13.00 -9.10
N LYS A 334 -21.72 11.78 -9.28
CA LYS A 334 -21.91 10.79 -8.21
C LYS A 334 -21.28 9.46 -8.61
N ILE A 335 -20.48 8.88 -7.72
CA ILE A 335 -19.89 7.54 -7.90
C ILE A 335 -20.34 6.61 -6.78
N THR A 336 -20.59 5.34 -7.11
CA THR A 336 -20.99 4.31 -6.14
C THR A 336 -20.01 3.15 -6.17
N PHE A 337 -19.46 2.80 -5.01
CA PHE A 337 -18.52 1.71 -4.79
C PHE A 337 -19.22 0.51 -4.15
N ALA A 338 -18.99 -0.70 -4.68
CA ALA A 338 -19.45 -1.92 -4.02
C ALA A 338 -18.52 -2.31 -2.87
N LYS A 339 -19.08 -2.80 -1.76
CA LYS A 339 -18.28 -3.28 -0.61
C LYS A 339 -17.76 -4.71 -0.77
N THR A 340 -18.32 -5.47 -1.71
CA THR A 340 -17.99 -6.88 -1.97
C THR A 340 -18.15 -7.20 -3.46
N GLY A 341 -17.65 -8.37 -3.89
CA GLY A 341 -17.71 -8.79 -5.28
C GLY A 341 -16.49 -8.34 -6.09
N ASN A 342 -16.65 -8.22 -7.41
CA ASN A 342 -15.55 -7.92 -8.33
C ASN A 342 -15.74 -6.63 -9.14
N ASP A 343 -16.93 -6.02 -9.06
CA ASP A 343 -17.22 -4.72 -9.64
C ASP A 343 -16.99 -3.64 -8.57
N ILE A 344 -15.80 -3.05 -8.58
CA ILE A 344 -15.38 -2.02 -7.62
C ILE A 344 -16.24 -0.77 -7.74
N ILE A 345 -16.38 -0.27 -8.97
CA ILE A 345 -17.26 0.86 -9.28
C ILE A 345 -18.56 0.27 -9.81
N LYS A 346 -19.63 0.41 -9.05
CA LYS A 346 -20.95 -0.04 -9.48
C LYS A 346 -21.45 0.84 -10.62
N GLU A 347 -21.44 2.16 -10.40
CA GLU A 347 -21.94 3.16 -11.34
C GLU A 347 -21.28 4.53 -11.12
N VAL A 348 -21.27 5.33 -12.18
CA VAL A 348 -20.86 6.73 -12.23
C VAL A 348 -21.95 7.52 -12.96
N VAL A 349 -22.43 8.58 -12.32
CA VAL A 349 -23.53 9.43 -12.76
C VAL A 349 -23.01 10.86 -12.93
N ASN A 350 -23.33 11.50 -14.05
CA ASN A 350 -22.94 12.88 -14.36
C ASN A 350 -23.88 13.91 -13.71
N ALA A 351 -23.63 15.21 -13.93
CA ALA A 351 -24.42 16.29 -13.32
C ALA A 351 -25.87 16.30 -13.82
N LYS A 352 -26.14 15.76 -15.02
CA LYS A 352 -27.50 15.56 -15.55
C LYS A 352 -28.28 14.42 -14.90
N GLY A 353 -27.67 13.65 -13.99
CA GLY A 353 -28.29 12.47 -13.40
C GLY A 353 -28.29 11.24 -14.33
N ILE A 354 -27.49 11.27 -15.41
CA ILE A 354 -27.38 10.17 -16.37
C ILE A 354 -26.22 9.26 -15.97
N THR A 355 -26.44 7.95 -16.00
CA THR A 355 -25.39 6.96 -15.79
C THR A 355 -24.47 6.90 -17.01
N VAL A 356 -23.21 7.26 -16.83
CA VAL A 356 -22.19 7.29 -17.90
C VAL A 356 -21.12 6.22 -17.75
N GLY A 357 -21.05 5.55 -16.60
CA GLY A 357 -20.12 4.47 -16.32
C GLY A 357 -20.72 3.40 -15.41
N VAL A 358 -20.48 2.13 -15.69
CA VAL A 358 -20.92 1.00 -14.84
C VAL A 358 -19.86 -0.11 -14.80
N GLN A 359 -19.97 -0.99 -13.79
CA GLN A 359 -19.19 -2.24 -13.67
C GLN A 359 -17.67 -2.05 -13.78
N GLY A 360 -17.13 -1.01 -13.13
CA GLY A 360 -15.70 -0.76 -13.11
C GLY A 360 -14.94 -1.79 -12.27
N ARG A 361 -13.99 -2.48 -12.88
CA ARG A 361 -13.26 -3.60 -12.29
C ARG A 361 -11.79 -3.60 -12.71
N LEU A 362 -10.96 -4.27 -11.91
CA LEU A 362 -9.57 -4.57 -12.29
C LEU A 362 -9.53 -5.88 -13.08
N VAL A 363 -8.69 -5.91 -14.12
CA VAL A 363 -8.45 -7.08 -14.97
C VAL A 363 -6.97 -7.43 -14.94
N LEU A 364 -6.68 -8.73 -14.88
CA LEU A 364 -5.32 -9.27 -14.92
C LEU A 364 -5.30 -10.49 -15.83
N LEU A 365 -4.35 -10.54 -16.75
CA LEU A 365 -4.08 -11.64 -17.66
C LEU A 365 -2.74 -12.27 -17.28
N PHE A 366 -2.69 -13.59 -17.36
CA PHE A 366 -1.57 -14.38 -16.86
C PHE A 366 -1.24 -15.53 -17.81
N GLN A 367 0.02 -15.95 -17.78
CA GLN A 367 0.45 -17.23 -18.33
C GLN A 367 1.47 -17.94 -17.41
N ASP A 368 1.53 -19.27 -17.49
CA ASP A 368 2.32 -20.13 -16.59
C ASP A 368 3.78 -20.34 -17.02
N ARG A 369 4.14 -19.91 -18.24
CA ARG A 369 5.48 -20.04 -18.81
C ARG A 369 5.73 -19.01 -19.90
N VAL A 370 7.00 -18.67 -20.11
CA VAL A 370 7.45 -17.89 -21.27
C VAL A 370 7.92 -18.85 -22.36
N TYR A 371 7.68 -18.49 -23.62
CA TYR A 371 8.13 -19.24 -24.78
C TYR A 371 8.76 -18.28 -25.80
N ASP A 372 9.63 -18.82 -26.65
CA ASP A 372 10.19 -18.11 -27.78
C ASP A 372 9.09 -17.91 -28.83
N PRO A 373 8.75 -16.67 -29.25
CA PRO A 373 7.70 -16.41 -30.24
C PRO A 373 7.86 -17.19 -31.55
N ASP A 374 9.10 -17.52 -31.96
CA ASP A 374 9.39 -18.31 -33.16
C ASP A 374 9.16 -19.82 -32.93
N LYS A 375 9.01 -20.24 -31.67
CA LYS A 375 8.75 -21.61 -31.22
C LYS A 375 7.60 -21.64 -30.21
N PRO A 376 6.37 -21.32 -30.65
CA PRO A 376 5.23 -21.25 -29.76
C PRO A 376 5.00 -22.59 -29.06
N ASP A 377 4.93 -22.56 -27.72
CA ASP A 377 4.57 -23.73 -26.93
C ASP A 377 3.03 -23.79 -26.79
N SER A 378 2.42 -24.78 -27.43
CA SER A 378 0.98 -25.03 -27.34
C SER A 378 0.51 -25.39 -25.92
N LEU A 379 1.42 -25.69 -25.00
CA LEU A 379 1.12 -26.02 -23.61
C LEU A 379 1.00 -24.79 -22.70
N VAL A 380 1.25 -23.58 -23.20
CA VAL A 380 1.11 -22.33 -22.42
C VAL A 380 -0.33 -22.16 -21.99
N LYS A 381 -0.56 -22.15 -20.68
CA LYS A 381 -1.89 -21.95 -20.12
C LYS A 381 -2.12 -20.47 -19.88
N HIS A 382 -3.22 -19.97 -20.43
CA HIS A 382 -3.65 -18.59 -20.23
C HIS A 382 -4.77 -18.54 -19.22
N HIS A 383 -4.64 -17.64 -18.25
CA HIS A 383 -5.63 -17.44 -17.21
C HIS A 383 -6.05 -15.98 -17.18
N SER A 384 -7.32 -15.75 -16.86
CA SER A 384 -7.86 -14.42 -16.63
C SER A 384 -8.26 -14.29 -15.18
N PHE A 385 -7.99 -13.12 -14.62
CA PHE A 385 -8.30 -12.78 -13.25
C PHE A 385 -9.04 -11.43 -13.22
N GLN A 386 -9.81 -11.25 -12.16
CA GLN A 386 -10.47 -9.98 -11.85
C GLN A 386 -10.22 -9.58 -10.41
N GLY A 387 -10.19 -8.28 -10.13
CA GLY A 387 -10.01 -7.77 -8.78
C GLY A 387 -11.21 -8.15 -7.90
N SER A 388 -10.96 -8.86 -6.80
CA SER A 388 -11.97 -9.20 -5.80
C SER A 388 -11.82 -8.33 -4.56
N ILE A 389 -12.92 -7.70 -4.15
CA ILE A 389 -12.95 -6.73 -3.06
C ILE A 389 -12.86 -7.46 -1.73
N SER A 390 -11.85 -7.12 -0.94
CA SER A 390 -11.69 -7.59 0.44
C SER A 390 -12.27 -6.60 1.46
N SER A 391 -12.16 -5.29 1.18
CA SER A 391 -12.77 -4.23 1.99
C SER A 391 -12.83 -2.91 1.23
N VAL A 392 -13.87 -2.11 1.48
CA VAL A 392 -13.96 -0.72 1.06
C VAL A 392 -14.24 0.15 2.28
N VAL A 393 -13.47 1.21 2.44
CA VAL A 393 -13.57 2.13 3.58
C VAL A 393 -13.54 3.58 3.12
N ILE A 394 -14.26 4.44 3.84
CA ILE A 394 -14.05 5.88 3.77
C ILE A 394 -12.80 6.17 4.63
N GLU A 395 -11.66 6.41 3.99
CA GLU A 395 -10.38 6.73 4.66
C GLU A 395 -10.41 8.16 5.21
N GLN A 396 -10.96 9.10 4.43
CA GLN A 396 -11.19 10.48 4.84
C GLN A 396 -12.50 11.01 4.26
N VAL A 397 -13.23 11.83 5.02
CA VAL A 397 -14.39 12.59 4.52
C VAL A 397 -14.48 13.94 5.22
N GLY A 398 -14.68 14.99 4.42
CA GLY A 398 -15.02 16.35 4.86
C GLY A 398 -15.85 17.05 3.78
N SER A 399 -16.23 18.30 4.02
CA SER A 399 -17.09 19.08 3.11
C SER A 399 -16.47 19.33 1.72
N ILE A 400 -15.14 19.32 1.63
CA ILE A 400 -14.39 19.62 0.39
C ILE A 400 -13.84 18.36 -0.27
N ARG A 401 -13.38 17.36 0.51
CA ARG A 401 -12.64 16.21 -0.01
C ARG A 401 -13.07 14.91 0.66
N ALA A 402 -13.19 13.86 -0.13
CA ALA A 402 -13.30 12.49 0.36
C ALA A 402 -12.26 11.57 -0.29
N VAL A 403 -11.80 10.59 0.50
CA VAL A 403 -10.89 9.53 0.05
C VAL A 403 -11.56 8.19 0.34
N ILE A 404 -11.84 7.43 -0.71
CA ILE A 404 -12.38 6.08 -0.63
C ILE A 404 -11.29 5.09 -0.96
N THR A 405 -11.08 4.10 -0.09
CA THR A 405 -9.99 3.13 -0.23
C THR A 405 -10.55 1.73 -0.36
N VAL A 406 -10.17 1.07 -1.45
CA VAL A 406 -10.58 -0.30 -1.81
C VAL A 406 -9.35 -1.19 -1.73
N HIS A 407 -9.41 -2.22 -0.90
CA HIS A 407 -8.39 -3.27 -0.85
C HIS A 407 -8.93 -4.56 -1.44
N GLY A 408 -8.08 -5.29 -2.15
CA GLY A 408 -8.46 -6.57 -2.71
C GLY A 408 -7.29 -7.40 -3.19
N VAL A 409 -7.62 -8.45 -3.93
CA VAL A 409 -6.67 -9.37 -4.57
C VAL A 409 -7.27 -9.87 -5.87
N HIS A 410 -6.45 -10.17 -6.87
CA HIS A 410 -6.95 -10.72 -8.13
C HIS A 410 -7.31 -12.20 -7.95
N VAL A 411 -8.50 -12.59 -8.41
CA VAL A 411 -9.01 -13.96 -8.35
C VAL A 411 -9.30 -14.48 -9.75
N GLU A 412 -8.99 -15.75 -9.97
CA GLU A 412 -9.18 -16.41 -11.27
C GLU A 412 -10.67 -16.41 -11.66
N VAL A 413 -10.92 -16.06 -12.92
CA VAL A 413 -12.23 -16.13 -13.56
C VAL A 413 -12.39 -17.55 -14.13
N PRO A 414 -13.42 -18.32 -13.71
CA PRO A 414 -13.66 -19.65 -14.26
C PRO A 414 -13.88 -19.59 -15.78
N GLN A 415 -13.30 -20.52 -16.52
CA GLN A 415 -13.57 -20.65 -17.96
C GLN A 415 -14.99 -21.21 -18.17
N GLU A 416 -15.75 -20.67 -19.14
CA GLU A 416 -17.18 -21.00 -19.35
C GLU A 416 -17.46 -22.49 -19.61
N PHE A 417 -16.46 -23.28 -20.01
CA PHE A 417 -16.62 -24.67 -20.47
C PHE A 417 -15.90 -25.72 -19.62
N GLU A 418 -15.19 -25.33 -18.55
CA GLU A 418 -14.55 -26.28 -17.63
C GLU A 418 -15.20 -26.21 -16.23
N PRO A 419 -15.34 -27.35 -15.51
CA PRO A 419 -15.83 -27.32 -14.14
C PRO A 419 -14.97 -26.36 -13.31
N ALA A 420 -15.61 -25.57 -12.44
CA ALA A 420 -15.07 -24.42 -11.69
C ALA A 420 -13.94 -24.75 -10.68
N ILE A 421 -12.90 -25.45 -11.12
CA ILE A 421 -11.69 -25.73 -10.37
C ILE A 421 -10.75 -24.56 -10.62
N LYS A 422 -10.55 -23.73 -9.60
CA LYS A 422 -9.49 -22.73 -9.62
C LYS A 422 -8.16 -23.46 -9.73
N THR A 423 -7.40 -23.13 -10.77
CA THR A 423 -6.08 -23.70 -11.04
C THR A 423 -4.96 -22.84 -10.45
N HIS A 424 -5.27 -21.58 -10.13
CA HIS A 424 -4.33 -20.64 -9.53
C HIS A 424 -4.89 -20.01 -8.23
N LYS A 425 -3.99 -19.74 -7.27
CA LYS A 425 -4.33 -19.04 -6.02
C LYS A 425 -4.69 -17.57 -6.29
N PRO A 426 -5.51 -16.90 -5.45
CA PRO A 426 -5.60 -15.45 -5.47
C PRO A 426 -4.21 -14.81 -5.28
N TRP A 427 -3.89 -13.82 -6.09
CA TRP A 427 -2.56 -13.19 -6.12
C TRP A 427 -2.65 -11.75 -6.68
N ILE A 428 -1.54 -11.02 -6.67
CA ILE A 428 -1.43 -9.57 -6.90
C ILE A 428 -2.42 -8.78 -6.03
N PRO A 429 -2.13 -8.61 -4.72
CA PRO A 429 -2.89 -7.72 -3.86
C PRO A 429 -2.88 -6.30 -4.41
N PHE A 430 -4.03 -5.62 -4.31
CA PHE A 430 -4.18 -4.26 -4.78
C PHE A 430 -4.80 -3.35 -3.72
N THR A 431 -4.44 -2.07 -3.81
CA THR A 431 -5.09 -0.96 -3.11
C THR A 431 -5.45 0.11 -4.13
N LEU A 432 -6.72 0.51 -4.18
CA LEU A 432 -7.17 1.69 -4.94
C LEU A 432 -7.57 2.79 -3.96
N ARG A 433 -7.08 4.00 -4.17
CA ARG A 433 -7.53 5.20 -3.46
C ARG A 433 -8.18 6.17 -4.43
N PHE A 434 -9.45 6.48 -4.20
CA PHE A 434 -10.23 7.43 -5.00
C PHE A 434 -10.32 8.75 -4.26
N TYR A 435 -9.79 9.81 -4.88
CA TYR A 435 -9.78 11.17 -4.36
C TYR A 435 -10.88 11.96 -5.06
N LEU A 436 -11.86 12.42 -4.29
CA LEU A 436 -13.01 13.18 -4.77
C LEU A 436 -13.03 14.55 -4.10
N TYR A 437 -13.33 15.59 -4.88
CA TYR A 437 -13.37 16.98 -4.42
C TYR A 437 -14.72 17.62 -4.76
N ALA A 438 -15.23 18.46 -3.88
CA ALA A 438 -16.45 19.24 -4.10
C ALA A 438 -16.36 20.06 -5.39
N GLY A 439 -17.43 20.09 -6.17
CA GLY A 439 -17.53 20.74 -7.48
C GLY A 439 -16.68 20.12 -8.60
N SER A 440 -15.97 19.03 -8.34
CA SER A 440 -15.10 18.39 -9.35
C SER A 440 -15.84 17.32 -10.13
N SER A 441 -15.66 17.30 -11.45
CA SER A 441 -16.03 16.21 -12.34
C SER A 441 -14.88 15.19 -12.57
N HIS A 442 -13.78 15.34 -11.83
CA HIS A 442 -12.59 14.49 -11.94
C HIS A 442 -12.41 13.63 -10.69
N ILE A 443 -12.01 12.38 -10.91
CA ILE A 443 -11.70 11.41 -9.86
C ILE A 443 -10.25 10.98 -10.07
N ARG A 444 -9.36 11.41 -9.19
CA ARG A 444 -7.97 10.93 -9.15
C ARG A 444 -7.94 9.57 -8.45
N ILE A 445 -7.20 8.62 -9.01
CA ILE A 445 -7.12 7.25 -8.50
C ILE A 445 -5.66 6.85 -8.37
N LEU A 446 -5.22 6.48 -7.16
CA LEU A 446 -3.95 5.78 -6.98
C LEU A 446 -4.21 4.28 -6.99
N HIS A 447 -3.64 3.58 -7.97
CA HIS A 447 -3.70 2.13 -8.15
C HIS A 447 -2.35 1.50 -7.77
N THR A 448 -2.29 0.92 -6.58
CA THR A 448 -1.10 0.23 -6.07
C THR A 448 -1.26 -1.28 -6.20
N ILE A 449 -0.26 -1.95 -6.78
CA ILE A 449 -0.14 -3.41 -6.76
C ILE A 449 1.10 -3.84 -5.99
N LYS A 450 1.05 -5.03 -5.41
CA LYS A 450 2.21 -5.70 -4.82
C LYS A 450 2.41 -7.04 -5.55
N PHE A 451 3.61 -7.31 -6.02
CA PHE A 451 3.92 -8.57 -6.71
C PHE A 451 4.13 -9.69 -5.69
N ASP A 452 3.34 -10.75 -5.74
CA ASP A 452 3.44 -11.93 -4.85
C ASP A 452 3.50 -13.26 -5.63
N GLY A 453 3.88 -13.17 -6.91
CA GLY A 453 4.09 -14.30 -7.81
C GLY A 453 5.41 -15.05 -7.55
N GLY A 454 5.47 -16.31 -7.98
CA GLY A 454 6.67 -17.13 -8.04
C GLY A 454 7.34 -17.12 -9.42
N THR A 455 8.29 -18.03 -9.64
CA THR A 455 9.09 -18.10 -10.87
C THR A 455 8.31 -18.54 -12.12
N ASN A 456 7.10 -19.07 -11.95
CA ASN A 456 6.24 -19.50 -13.05
C ASN A 456 5.07 -18.53 -13.28
N ASP A 457 5.08 -17.37 -12.61
CA ASP A 457 3.97 -16.44 -12.65
C ASP A 457 4.29 -15.23 -13.52
N PHE A 458 3.76 -15.22 -14.75
CA PHE A 458 4.03 -14.17 -15.72
C PHE A 458 2.78 -13.34 -15.98
N ILE A 459 2.81 -12.07 -15.58
CA ILE A 459 1.76 -11.10 -15.90
C ILE A 459 1.82 -10.83 -17.40
N ARG A 460 0.73 -11.12 -18.11
CA ARG A 460 0.59 -10.78 -19.53
C ARG A 460 -0.13 -9.46 -19.74
N GLY A 461 -0.98 -9.04 -18.82
CA GLY A 461 -1.66 -7.76 -18.92
C GLY A 461 -2.33 -7.38 -17.61
N ILE A 462 -2.32 -6.10 -17.25
CA ILE A 462 -3.00 -5.61 -16.06
C ILE A 462 -3.64 -4.26 -16.37
N GLY A 463 -4.88 -4.05 -15.93
CA GLY A 463 -5.61 -2.85 -16.29
C GLY A 463 -6.89 -2.63 -15.50
N ILE A 464 -7.54 -1.51 -15.80
CA ILE A 464 -8.87 -1.15 -15.29
C ILE A 464 -9.85 -1.13 -16.45
N ARG A 465 -11.04 -1.71 -16.25
CA ARG A 465 -12.11 -1.78 -17.24
C ARG A 465 -13.40 -1.21 -16.69
N LEU A 466 -14.07 -0.38 -17.47
CA LEU A 466 -15.42 0.14 -17.20
C LEU A 466 -16.31 -0.03 -18.43
N LYS A 467 -17.62 0.04 -18.23
CA LYS A 467 -18.63 0.04 -19.29
C LYS A 467 -19.33 1.40 -19.39
N VAL A 468 -19.61 1.83 -20.62
CA VAL A 468 -20.29 3.09 -20.94
C VAL A 468 -21.63 2.75 -21.65
N PRO A 469 -22.79 3.02 -21.02
CA PRO A 469 -24.10 2.76 -21.61
C PRO A 469 -24.45 3.77 -22.72
N LEU A 470 -24.47 3.33 -23.98
CA LEU A 470 -24.67 4.17 -25.18
C LEU A 470 -25.83 3.72 -26.09
N GLN A 471 -26.63 2.76 -25.65
CA GLN A 471 -27.66 2.11 -26.48
C GLN A 471 -28.78 3.08 -26.89
N GLU A 472 -29.06 4.09 -26.06
CA GLU A 472 -30.04 5.15 -26.33
C GLU A 472 -29.52 6.24 -27.27
N GLU A 473 -28.22 6.25 -27.59
CA GLU A 473 -27.62 7.21 -28.52
C GLU A 473 -27.55 6.60 -29.94
N ALA A 474 -27.81 7.40 -30.98
CA ALA A 474 -27.63 6.96 -32.36
C ALA A 474 -26.15 6.67 -32.66
N ALA A 475 -25.84 5.70 -33.53
CA ALA A 475 -24.44 5.31 -33.79
C ALA A 475 -23.56 6.46 -34.32
N PHE A 476 -24.15 7.44 -35.01
CA PHE A 476 -23.43 8.63 -35.49
C PHE A 476 -23.18 9.71 -34.42
N ASP A 477 -23.87 9.63 -33.27
CA ASP A 477 -23.72 10.51 -32.09
C ASP A 477 -22.91 9.84 -30.96
N ARG A 478 -22.40 8.62 -31.20
CA ARG A 478 -21.48 7.92 -30.29
C ARG A 478 -20.06 8.23 -30.67
N HIS A 479 -19.30 8.70 -29.71
CA HIS A 479 -18.01 9.33 -29.95
C HIS A 479 -16.90 8.64 -29.18
N VAL A 480 -15.72 8.61 -29.81
CA VAL A 480 -14.47 8.21 -29.19
C VAL A 480 -13.42 9.29 -29.43
N ARG A 481 -12.62 9.60 -28.41
CA ARG A 481 -11.40 10.42 -28.57
C ARG A 481 -10.20 9.71 -27.99
N PHE A 482 -9.07 9.80 -28.67
CA PHE A 482 -7.77 9.32 -28.17
C PHE A 482 -6.77 10.47 -28.19
N SER A 483 -5.94 10.55 -27.15
CA SER A 483 -4.79 11.44 -27.17
C SER A 483 -3.65 10.86 -27.99
N GLY A 484 -3.17 11.64 -28.94
CA GLY A 484 -1.97 11.38 -29.73
C GLY A 484 -0.73 11.98 -29.10
N ALA A 485 0.28 12.24 -29.94
CA ALA A 485 1.50 12.94 -29.53
C ALA A 485 1.29 14.46 -29.47
N SER A 486 1.99 15.12 -28.54
CA SER A 486 2.04 16.59 -28.43
C SER A 486 0.66 17.26 -28.34
N GLY A 487 -0.29 16.67 -27.62
CA GLY A 487 -1.65 17.20 -27.47
C GLY A 487 -2.59 16.95 -28.66
N GLY A 488 -2.13 16.23 -29.71
CA GLY A 488 -3.00 15.85 -30.83
C GLY A 488 -4.18 14.99 -30.39
N VAL A 489 -5.31 15.10 -31.09
CA VAL A 489 -6.55 14.39 -30.76
C VAL A 489 -7.07 13.64 -31.97
N LEU A 490 -7.32 12.34 -31.82
CA LEU A 490 -8.20 11.62 -32.73
C LEU A 490 -9.65 11.87 -32.30
N ALA A 491 -10.48 12.41 -33.19
CA ALA A 491 -11.91 12.59 -32.94
C ALA A 491 -12.73 11.82 -33.99
N GLU A 492 -13.34 10.70 -33.58
CA GLU A 492 -14.20 9.90 -34.45
C GLU A 492 -15.58 9.64 -33.82
N ALA A 493 -16.51 9.21 -34.66
CA ALA A 493 -17.81 8.67 -34.26
C ALA A 493 -17.90 7.20 -34.69
N SER A 494 -18.77 6.41 -34.04
CA SER A 494 -18.96 5.01 -34.39
C SER A 494 -19.44 4.84 -35.83
N GLN A 495 -20.41 5.66 -36.26
CA GLN A 495 -20.82 5.76 -37.65
C GLN A 495 -20.42 7.13 -38.22
N GLY A 496 -19.32 7.18 -38.99
CA GLY A 496 -18.80 8.41 -39.56
C GLY A 496 -19.64 8.93 -40.73
N LEU A 497 -20.07 10.19 -40.65
CA LEU A 497 -20.81 10.90 -41.70
C LEU A 497 -19.95 11.91 -42.48
N THR A 498 -18.66 11.98 -42.16
CA THR A 498 -17.66 12.80 -42.86
C THR A 498 -16.92 11.98 -43.92
N GLY A 499 -16.42 12.65 -44.97
CA GLY A 499 -15.66 11.97 -46.04
C GLY A 499 -16.46 11.00 -46.91
N LEU A 500 -17.79 11.01 -46.82
CA LEU A 500 -18.68 10.20 -47.65
C LEU A 500 -18.78 10.76 -49.08
N TRP A 501 -19.19 9.92 -50.03
CA TRP A 501 -19.43 10.34 -51.41
C TRP A 501 -20.59 11.35 -51.55
N LYS A 502 -21.61 11.20 -50.70
CA LYS A 502 -22.73 12.14 -50.58
C LYS A 502 -22.59 12.92 -49.28
N ASP A 503 -22.74 14.24 -49.36
CA ASP A 503 -22.55 15.16 -48.25
C ASP A 503 -23.85 15.29 -47.45
N PRO A 504 -23.88 14.99 -46.13
CA PRO A 504 -25.06 15.25 -45.31
C PRO A 504 -25.30 16.74 -45.03
N GLY A 505 -24.31 17.60 -45.33
CA GLY A 505 -24.33 19.04 -45.03
C GLY A 505 -23.16 19.45 -44.13
N GLN A 506 -22.65 20.67 -44.32
CA GLN A 506 -21.52 21.18 -43.54
C GLN A 506 -21.81 21.26 -42.04
N GLU A 507 -23.03 21.62 -41.65
CA GLU A 507 -23.46 21.70 -40.25
C GLU A 507 -23.40 20.32 -39.58
N VAL A 508 -23.93 19.28 -40.25
CA VAL A 508 -23.91 17.89 -39.75
C VAL A 508 -22.48 17.40 -39.57
N ARG A 509 -21.63 17.59 -40.59
CA ARG A 509 -20.21 17.19 -40.52
C ARG A 509 -19.47 17.92 -39.40
N SER A 510 -19.66 19.23 -39.28
CA SER A 510 -18.98 20.04 -38.26
C SER A 510 -19.44 19.65 -36.85
N ALA A 511 -20.74 19.42 -36.66
CA ALA A 511 -21.29 18.94 -35.39
C ALA A 511 -20.66 17.59 -34.99
N GLN A 512 -20.61 16.63 -35.92
CA GLN A 512 -20.06 15.30 -35.63
C GLN A 512 -18.57 15.36 -35.26
N VAL A 513 -17.76 16.14 -35.98
CA VAL A 513 -16.33 16.31 -35.66
C VAL A 513 -16.15 16.95 -34.28
N GLN A 514 -17.00 17.92 -33.93
CA GLN A 514 -16.96 18.59 -32.63
C GLN A 514 -17.58 17.76 -31.49
N GLY A 515 -18.20 16.60 -31.78
CA GLY A 515 -18.90 15.81 -30.78
C GLY A 515 -20.24 16.40 -30.31
N LYS A 516 -20.83 17.29 -31.11
CA LYS A 516 -22.12 17.92 -30.81
C LYS A 516 -23.27 17.08 -31.36
N PRO A 517 -24.46 17.16 -30.75
CA PRO A 517 -25.66 16.51 -31.29
C PRO A 517 -25.90 16.94 -32.73
N LEU A 518 -26.18 15.97 -33.59
CA LEU A 518 -26.42 16.24 -35.00
C LEU A 518 -27.82 16.86 -35.19
N PRO A 519 -28.01 17.75 -36.18
CA PRO A 519 -29.35 18.16 -36.60
C PRO A 519 -30.23 16.94 -36.93
N SER A 520 -31.55 17.06 -36.78
CA SER A 520 -32.48 15.99 -37.18
C SER A 520 -32.19 15.54 -38.62
N PRO A 521 -32.21 14.21 -38.92
CA PRO A 521 -32.02 13.69 -40.27
C PRO A 521 -32.93 14.29 -41.35
N GLU A 522 -34.08 14.83 -40.95
CA GLU A 522 -35.01 15.53 -41.85
C GLU A 522 -34.44 16.85 -42.40
N ASN A 523 -33.47 17.44 -41.71
CA ASN A 523 -32.82 18.71 -42.07
C ASN A 523 -31.47 18.51 -42.78
N TRP A 524 -31.09 17.27 -43.10
CA TRP A 524 -29.86 17.00 -43.84
C TRP A 524 -30.05 17.27 -45.32
N ASP A 525 -28.95 17.28 -46.08
CA ASP A 525 -29.01 17.47 -47.54
C ASP A 525 -30.01 16.47 -48.17
N PRO A 526 -31.05 16.95 -48.88
CA PRO A 526 -32.08 16.09 -49.46
C PRO A 526 -31.54 15.15 -50.55
N GLU A 527 -30.36 15.41 -51.11
CA GLU A 527 -29.70 14.49 -52.03
C GLU A 527 -29.09 13.26 -51.35
N LEU A 528 -28.93 13.27 -50.02
CA LEU A 528 -28.48 12.11 -49.26
C LEU A 528 -29.68 11.20 -48.97
N PRO A 529 -29.78 10.00 -49.60
CA PRO A 529 -30.89 9.10 -49.31
C PRO A 529 -30.66 8.49 -47.92
N GLN A 530 -31.44 8.93 -46.92
CA GLN A 530 -31.29 8.51 -45.52
C GLN A 530 -31.24 6.99 -45.32
N ALA A 531 -32.02 6.24 -46.10
CA ALA A 531 -32.01 4.77 -46.07
C ALA A 531 -30.66 4.14 -46.46
N SER A 532 -29.79 4.88 -47.15
CA SER A 532 -28.44 4.46 -47.54
C SER A 532 -27.44 4.53 -46.38
N LEU A 533 -27.76 5.18 -45.26
CA LEU A 533 -26.90 5.19 -44.06
C LEU A 533 -26.62 3.78 -43.53
N ARG A 534 -27.50 2.80 -43.80
CA ARG A 534 -27.25 1.39 -43.47
C ARG A 534 -25.97 0.80 -44.10
N TRP A 535 -25.44 1.44 -45.15
CA TRP A 535 -24.21 1.05 -45.82
C TRP A 535 -22.96 1.73 -45.25
N VAL A 536 -23.13 2.77 -44.43
CA VAL A 536 -22.01 3.42 -43.75
C VAL A 536 -21.57 2.50 -42.60
N PRO A 537 -20.30 2.04 -42.60
CA PRO A 537 -19.84 1.09 -41.59
C PRO A 537 -19.92 1.65 -40.17
N ILE A 538 -20.21 0.76 -39.23
CA ILE A 538 -20.23 1.05 -37.79
C ILE A 538 -18.97 0.45 -37.16
N TRP A 539 -18.09 1.31 -36.66
CA TRP A 539 -16.83 0.95 -36.01
C TRP A 539 -17.07 0.70 -34.53
N ASN A 540 -16.93 -0.55 -34.08
CA ASN A 540 -17.19 -0.93 -32.69
C ASN A 540 -15.93 -0.93 -31.83
N ASP A 541 -14.79 -1.30 -32.40
CA ASP A 541 -13.60 -1.61 -31.61
C ASP A 541 -12.41 -0.75 -32.04
N PHE A 542 -11.69 -0.21 -31.04
CA PHE A 542 -10.47 0.59 -31.21
C PHE A 542 -9.40 0.12 -30.23
N SER A 543 -8.13 0.09 -30.66
CA SER A 543 -7.00 -0.28 -29.82
C SER A 543 -5.80 0.61 -30.05
N LEU A 544 -5.30 1.22 -28.98
CA LEU A 544 -4.04 1.95 -28.94
C LEU A 544 -3.01 1.11 -28.18
N HIS A 545 -1.83 0.93 -28.76
CA HIS A 545 -0.73 0.19 -28.17
C HIS A 545 0.53 1.05 -28.14
N GLN A 546 1.00 1.41 -26.95
CA GLN A 546 2.26 2.10 -26.70
C GLN A 546 3.26 1.08 -26.13
N LEU A 547 3.90 0.34 -27.03
CA LEU A 547 4.77 -0.81 -26.67
C LEU A 547 6.24 -0.43 -26.46
N SER A 548 6.58 0.83 -26.70
CA SER A 548 7.91 1.42 -26.51
C SER A 548 7.73 2.85 -26.00
N PRO A 549 8.76 3.52 -25.46
CA PRO A 549 8.64 4.91 -25.03
C PRO A 549 8.65 5.91 -26.20
N ASP A 550 8.85 5.43 -27.43
CA ASP A 550 9.05 6.27 -28.63
C ASP A 550 8.02 6.04 -29.74
N GLY A 551 7.12 5.07 -29.60
CA GLY A 551 6.13 4.76 -30.64
C GLY A 551 4.86 4.08 -30.13
N PHE A 552 3.71 4.54 -30.64
CA PHE A 552 2.42 3.87 -30.51
C PHE A 552 1.74 3.60 -31.85
N THR A 553 0.86 2.61 -31.84
CA THR A 553 -0.03 2.29 -32.96
C THR A 553 -1.49 2.37 -32.51
N LEU A 554 -2.36 2.88 -33.37
CA LEU A 554 -3.81 2.87 -33.19
C LEU A 554 -4.47 2.14 -34.37
N GLU A 555 -5.40 1.25 -34.05
CA GLU A 555 -6.17 0.47 -35.01
C GLU A 555 -7.65 0.42 -34.63
N LYS A 556 -8.52 0.24 -35.64
CA LYS A 556 -9.97 0.07 -35.43
C LYS A 556 -10.52 -1.07 -36.27
N ARG A 557 -11.64 -1.65 -35.85
CA ARG A 557 -12.36 -2.66 -36.66
C ARG A 557 -13.86 -2.54 -36.47
N LEU A 558 -14.59 -3.13 -37.42
CA LEU A 558 -16.06 -3.17 -37.36
C LEU A 558 -16.54 -3.99 -36.17
N ARG A 559 -16.00 -5.18 -35.96
CA ARG A 559 -16.29 -6.09 -34.83
C ARG A 559 -15.36 -7.30 -34.91
N GLU A 560 -15.44 -8.18 -33.92
CA GLU A 560 -14.80 -9.50 -33.96
C GLU A 560 -15.11 -10.25 -35.29
N GLY A 561 -14.13 -11.01 -35.77
CA GLY A 561 -14.18 -11.69 -37.08
C GLY A 561 -13.88 -10.79 -38.28
N HIS A 562 -13.66 -9.48 -38.09
CA HIS A 562 -13.23 -8.55 -39.15
C HIS A 562 -11.79 -8.08 -38.90
N PRO A 563 -11.03 -7.74 -39.96
CA PRO A 563 -9.66 -7.28 -39.81
C PRO A 563 -9.57 -5.93 -39.11
N TRP A 564 -8.46 -5.72 -38.41
CA TRP A 564 -8.06 -4.42 -37.90
C TRP A 564 -7.55 -3.53 -39.04
N ILE A 565 -8.01 -2.28 -39.05
CA ILE A 565 -7.59 -1.23 -39.97
C ILE A 565 -6.71 -0.26 -39.17
N LYS A 566 -5.46 -0.12 -39.59
CA LYS A 566 -4.54 0.88 -39.02
C LYS A 566 -5.07 2.27 -39.33
N THR A 567 -5.13 3.15 -38.33
CA THR A 567 -5.66 4.51 -38.49
C THR A 567 -4.57 5.54 -38.29
N ALA A 568 -4.14 5.73 -37.04
CA ALA A 568 -3.11 6.68 -36.64
C ALA A 568 -1.96 5.93 -35.96
N SER A 569 -0.76 6.49 -36.06
CA SER A 569 0.39 6.10 -35.25
C SER A 569 1.13 7.37 -34.89
N GLY A 570 1.91 7.32 -33.82
CA GLY A 570 2.69 8.47 -33.39
C GLY A 570 3.79 8.03 -32.44
N THR A 571 4.41 8.99 -31.78
CA THR A 571 5.54 8.74 -30.88
C THR A 571 5.05 8.43 -29.46
N LYS A 572 4.55 9.45 -28.77
CA LYS A 572 4.24 9.41 -27.33
C LYS A 572 2.78 9.78 -27.10
N ALA A 573 1.91 8.78 -27.00
CA ALA A 573 0.49 9.01 -26.72
C ALA A 573 0.32 9.64 -25.33
N GLY A 574 -0.61 10.60 -25.22
CA GLY A 574 -0.92 11.24 -23.95
C GLY A 574 -1.64 10.34 -22.93
N GLY A 575 -2.07 9.13 -23.32
CA GLY A 575 -2.66 8.13 -22.42
C GLY A 575 -4.08 8.42 -21.94
N VAL A 576 -4.88 9.11 -22.75
CA VAL A 576 -6.25 9.53 -22.45
C VAL A 576 -7.18 9.00 -23.52
N VAL A 577 -8.30 8.39 -23.11
CA VAL A 577 -9.40 8.02 -24.00
C VAL A 577 -10.71 8.55 -23.47
N TYR A 578 -11.53 9.11 -24.34
CA TYR A 578 -12.93 9.42 -24.06
C TYR A 578 -13.85 8.46 -24.82
N VAL A 579 -14.92 8.02 -24.16
CA VAL A 579 -16.03 7.31 -24.78
C VAL A 579 -17.34 7.85 -24.24
N GLY A 580 -18.26 8.20 -25.14
CA GLY A 580 -19.56 8.74 -24.74
C GLY A 580 -20.48 9.06 -25.91
N GLY A 581 -21.58 9.74 -25.59
CA GLY A 581 -22.57 10.24 -26.55
C GLY A 581 -22.66 11.76 -26.54
N ALA A 582 -23.12 12.34 -27.64
CA ALA A 582 -23.26 13.78 -27.78
C ALA A 582 -24.27 14.38 -26.77
N ASN A 583 -25.41 13.70 -26.53
CA ASN A 583 -26.49 14.20 -25.67
C ASN A 583 -26.35 13.78 -24.20
N ARG A 584 -25.91 12.54 -23.99
CA ARG A 584 -25.87 11.89 -22.68
C ARG A 584 -24.56 12.10 -21.93
N GLY A 585 -23.49 12.45 -22.63
CA GLY A 585 -22.15 12.52 -22.06
C GLY A 585 -21.45 11.18 -22.01
N GLY A 586 -20.42 11.08 -21.17
CA GLY A 586 -19.57 9.90 -21.11
C GLY A 586 -18.49 10.03 -20.05
N LEU A 587 -17.42 9.26 -20.24
CA LEU A 587 -16.25 9.30 -19.38
C LEU A 587 -14.96 9.32 -20.20
N ALA A 588 -13.96 10.02 -19.67
CA ALA A 588 -12.57 9.85 -20.07
C ALA A 588 -11.81 9.09 -18.99
N ILE A 589 -10.96 8.14 -19.39
CA ILE A 589 -10.07 7.38 -18.51
C ILE A 589 -8.64 7.62 -18.96
N ALA A 590 -7.74 7.81 -18.00
CA ALA A 590 -6.34 8.08 -18.32
C ALA A 590 -5.32 7.61 -17.29
N SER A 591 -4.06 7.56 -17.73
CA SER A 591 -2.86 7.36 -16.90
C SER A 591 -1.87 8.51 -17.10
N ARG A 592 -1.40 9.13 -16.02
CA ARG A 592 -0.48 10.29 -16.06
C ARG A 592 0.82 9.99 -16.82
N HIS A 593 1.45 8.86 -16.53
CA HIS A 593 2.76 8.46 -17.08
C HIS A 593 2.64 7.38 -18.15
N PHE A 594 1.68 7.52 -19.06
CA PHE A 594 1.29 6.43 -19.99
C PHE A 594 2.45 5.93 -20.87
N TRP A 595 3.15 6.80 -21.59
CA TRP A 595 4.26 6.37 -22.46
C TRP A 595 5.56 6.17 -21.69
N GLU A 596 5.75 6.90 -20.59
CA GLU A 596 6.92 6.72 -19.71
C GLU A 596 6.89 5.37 -18.99
N ARG A 597 5.71 4.77 -18.80
CA ARG A 597 5.53 3.48 -18.13
C ARG A 597 5.12 2.36 -19.09
N TYR A 598 5.53 2.47 -20.35
CA TYR A 598 5.30 1.44 -21.35
C TYR A 598 5.74 0.05 -20.83
N PRO A 599 5.16 -1.05 -21.35
CA PRO A 599 4.15 -1.10 -22.39
C PRO A 599 2.73 -0.82 -21.86
N THR A 600 2.05 0.18 -22.42
CA THR A 600 0.69 0.56 -22.03
C THR A 600 -0.27 0.52 -23.22
N GLY A 601 -1.57 0.43 -22.92
CA GLY A 601 -2.57 0.25 -23.97
C GLY A 601 -3.95 0.77 -23.60
N ILE A 602 -4.78 0.98 -24.60
CA ILE A 602 -6.18 1.37 -24.43
C ILE A 602 -7.04 0.60 -25.42
N ASP A 603 -8.11 -0.02 -24.93
CA ASP A 603 -9.11 -0.70 -25.72
C ASP A 603 -10.49 -0.09 -25.55
N VAL A 604 -11.19 0.11 -26.67
CA VAL A 604 -12.64 0.36 -26.72
C VAL A 604 -13.29 -0.79 -27.47
N ARG A 605 -14.37 -1.37 -26.95
CA ARG A 605 -15.10 -2.49 -27.56
C ARG A 605 -16.60 -2.23 -27.57
N GLY A 606 -17.26 -2.51 -28.68
CA GLY A 606 -18.72 -2.42 -28.78
C GLY A 606 -19.30 -1.00 -28.88
N LEU A 607 -18.52 0.01 -29.32
CA LEU A 607 -18.96 1.41 -29.41
C LEU A 607 -20.27 1.59 -30.20
N GLY A 608 -20.44 0.85 -31.28
CA GLY A 608 -21.61 0.90 -32.16
C GLY A 608 -22.71 -0.10 -31.82
N SER A 609 -22.58 -0.84 -30.72
CA SER A 609 -23.52 -1.90 -30.35
C SER A 609 -24.84 -1.31 -29.85
N SER A 610 -25.96 -1.76 -30.39
CA SER A 610 -27.29 -1.41 -29.86
C SER A 610 -27.74 -2.33 -28.71
N GLN A 611 -26.98 -3.39 -28.40
CA GLN A 611 -27.39 -4.45 -27.47
C GLN A 611 -26.53 -4.55 -26.20
N LYS A 612 -25.31 -4.03 -26.22
CA LYS A 612 -24.33 -4.17 -25.13
C LYS A 612 -23.69 -2.82 -24.83
N ASP A 613 -23.33 -2.62 -23.57
CA ASP A 613 -22.56 -1.43 -23.17
C ASP A 613 -21.19 -1.44 -23.86
N THR A 614 -20.65 -0.25 -24.11
CA THR A 614 -19.30 -0.10 -24.66
C THR A 614 -18.28 -0.35 -23.55
N GLU A 615 -17.36 -1.30 -23.73
CA GLU A 615 -16.28 -1.54 -22.78
C GLU A 615 -15.08 -0.65 -23.10
N VAL A 616 -14.53 0.00 -22.08
CA VAL A 616 -13.28 0.76 -22.15
C VAL A 616 -12.29 0.16 -21.17
N THR A 617 -11.11 -0.22 -21.66
CA THR A 617 -10.02 -0.77 -20.84
C THR A 617 -8.78 0.10 -20.98
N LEU A 618 -8.24 0.54 -19.85
CA LEU A 618 -6.91 1.14 -19.78
C LEU A 618 -5.94 0.09 -19.25
N TRP A 619 -5.00 -0.32 -20.08
CA TRP A 619 -3.95 -1.28 -19.76
C TRP A 619 -2.73 -0.55 -19.20
N LEU A 620 -2.42 -0.85 -17.94
CA LEU A 620 -1.17 -0.47 -17.28
C LEU A 620 0.00 -1.34 -17.74
N TYR A 621 -0.31 -2.57 -18.16
CA TYR A 621 0.59 -3.41 -18.94
C TYR A 621 -0.21 -4.02 -20.10
N ASP A 622 0.17 -3.71 -21.34
CA ASP A 622 -0.58 -4.10 -22.54
C ASP A 622 -0.33 -5.59 -22.91
N PRO A 623 -1.39 -6.40 -23.11
CA PRO A 623 -1.24 -7.80 -23.52
C PRO A 623 -0.57 -8.04 -24.88
N LYS A 624 -0.43 -7.00 -25.72
CA LYS A 624 0.31 -7.06 -26.98
C LYS A 624 1.84 -7.02 -26.78
N ALA A 625 2.33 -6.65 -25.60
CA ALA A 625 3.75 -6.69 -25.26
C ALA A 625 4.28 -8.12 -25.01
N GLY A 626 3.41 -9.06 -24.67
CA GLY A 626 3.79 -10.42 -24.24
C GLY A 626 3.85 -10.56 -22.71
N PRO A 627 4.37 -11.68 -22.18
CA PRO A 627 4.53 -11.86 -20.74
C PRO A 627 5.65 -11.00 -20.16
N MET A 628 5.39 -10.38 -19.01
CA MET A 628 6.40 -9.74 -18.17
C MET A 628 7.23 -10.81 -17.45
N ASP A 629 8.55 -10.81 -17.69
CA ASP A 629 9.50 -11.72 -17.04
C ASP A 629 10.31 -10.98 -15.96
N LEU A 630 10.10 -11.35 -14.70
CA LEU A 630 10.76 -10.75 -13.54
C LEU A 630 11.76 -11.68 -12.86
N ARG A 631 12.10 -12.82 -13.50
CA ARG A 631 13.07 -13.78 -12.98
C ARG A 631 14.47 -13.16 -12.92
N PRO A 632 15.41 -13.76 -12.14
CA PRO A 632 16.80 -13.34 -12.14
C PRO A 632 17.40 -13.31 -13.55
N TYR A 633 18.20 -12.28 -13.86
CA TYR A 633 18.80 -12.09 -15.19
C TYR A 633 19.94 -13.08 -15.51
N HIS A 634 20.47 -13.80 -14.50
CA HIS A 634 21.47 -14.85 -14.63
C HIS A 634 21.20 -15.99 -13.62
N ASP A 635 21.83 -17.13 -13.85
CA ASP A 635 21.65 -18.38 -13.09
C ASP A 635 22.59 -18.52 -11.87
N GLY A 636 23.29 -17.45 -11.50
CA GLY A 636 24.32 -17.46 -10.46
C GLY A 636 25.75 -17.73 -10.95
N LEU A 637 25.95 -18.05 -12.23
CA LEU A 637 27.28 -18.19 -12.86
C LEU A 637 28.21 -19.21 -12.14
N GLY A 638 27.61 -20.19 -11.46
CA GLY A 638 28.34 -21.23 -10.73
C GLY A 638 28.86 -20.85 -9.35
N GLN A 639 28.60 -19.64 -8.84
CA GLN A 639 29.06 -19.17 -7.52
C GLN A 639 28.62 -20.12 -6.38
N GLN A 640 29.55 -20.59 -5.56
CA GLN A 640 29.31 -21.46 -4.40
C GLN A 640 29.69 -20.77 -3.09
N GLY A 641 28.69 -20.44 -2.28
CA GLY A 641 28.89 -19.83 -0.97
C GLY A 641 29.39 -18.38 -1.01
N PHE A 642 29.70 -17.83 0.16
CA PHE A 642 29.96 -16.40 0.31
C PHE A 642 31.29 -15.93 -0.30
N ASP A 643 32.30 -16.80 -0.39
CA ASP A 643 33.61 -16.39 -0.90
C ASP A 643 33.59 -16.14 -2.41
N ASP A 644 32.92 -17.00 -3.19
CA ASP A 644 32.71 -16.76 -4.63
C ASP A 644 31.86 -15.52 -4.89
N GLN A 645 30.83 -15.29 -4.07
CA GLN A 645 29.95 -14.12 -4.17
C GLN A 645 30.72 -12.82 -3.91
N LEU A 646 31.56 -12.81 -2.86
CA LEU A 646 32.43 -11.67 -2.57
C LEU A 646 33.55 -11.50 -3.60
N ASP A 647 33.96 -12.57 -4.29
CA ASP A 647 34.91 -12.47 -5.39
C ASP A 647 34.26 -11.84 -6.63
N ALA A 648 33.05 -12.26 -6.98
CA ALA A 648 32.24 -11.64 -8.04
C ALA A 648 31.99 -10.15 -7.77
N LEU A 649 31.69 -9.78 -6.51
CA LEU A 649 31.51 -8.39 -6.08
C LEU A 649 32.73 -7.51 -6.41
N LYS A 650 33.95 -8.05 -6.41
CA LYS A 650 35.17 -7.26 -6.72
C LYS A 650 35.24 -6.84 -8.19
N ILE A 651 34.57 -7.55 -9.09
CA ILE A 651 34.67 -7.31 -10.54
C ILE A 651 33.39 -6.71 -11.14
N THR A 652 32.19 -7.16 -10.72
CA THR A 652 30.91 -6.64 -11.23
C THR A 652 30.24 -5.65 -10.28
N TYR A 653 30.77 -5.49 -9.08
CA TYR A 653 30.15 -4.69 -8.02
C TYR A 653 28.76 -5.20 -7.59
N GLU A 654 28.39 -6.43 -7.93
CA GLU A 654 27.16 -7.12 -7.50
C GLU A 654 27.44 -8.09 -6.36
N ASP A 655 26.64 -8.03 -5.30
CA ASP A 655 26.65 -9.01 -4.23
C ASP A 655 25.50 -10.02 -4.44
N TRP A 656 25.73 -11.06 -5.23
CA TRP A 656 24.70 -12.06 -5.54
C TRP A 656 24.54 -13.12 -4.44
N GLU A 657 23.33 -13.66 -4.29
CA GLU A 657 23.06 -14.84 -3.44
C GLU A 657 21.81 -15.58 -3.96
N PRO A 658 21.81 -16.92 -3.99
CA PRO A 658 20.66 -17.69 -4.47
C PRO A 658 19.35 -17.27 -3.78
N GLU A 659 18.26 -17.21 -4.55
CA GLU A 659 16.90 -16.89 -4.08
C GLU A 659 16.67 -15.45 -3.57
N LEU A 660 17.71 -14.66 -3.28
CA LEU A 660 17.55 -13.28 -2.82
C LEU A 660 17.31 -12.27 -3.95
N GLY A 661 17.67 -12.62 -5.20
CA GLY A 661 17.36 -11.85 -6.41
C GLY A 661 15.88 -11.94 -6.84
N SER A 662 14.93 -11.83 -5.91
CA SER A 662 13.50 -12.08 -6.15
C SER A 662 12.66 -10.79 -6.16
N PRO A 663 11.71 -10.64 -7.10
CA PRO A 663 10.74 -9.54 -7.10
C PRO A 663 9.60 -9.73 -6.07
N TYR A 664 9.57 -10.86 -5.34
CA TYR A 664 8.47 -11.13 -4.40
C TYR A 664 8.38 -10.05 -3.32
N GLY A 665 7.31 -9.26 -3.38
CA GLY A 665 6.97 -8.21 -2.44
C GLY A 665 7.24 -6.80 -2.91
N ILE A 666 7.84 -6.57 -4.09
CA ILE A 666 7.95 -5.22 -4.67
C ILE A 666 6.56 -4.65 -4.98
N ALA A 667 6.44 -3.34 -5.07
CA ALA A 667 5.18 -2.66 -5.39
C ALA A 667 5.32 -1.66 -6.55
N ARG A 668 4.19 -1.27 -7.12
CA ARG A 668 4.11 -0.16 -8.06
C ARG A 668 2.79 0.58 -7.89
N THR A 669 2.87 1.90 -7.79
CA THR A 669 1.70 2.78 -7.73
C THR A 669 1.52 3.53 -9.04
N ASN A 670 0.34 3.43 -9.63
CA ASN A 670 -0.07 4.09 -10.85
C ASN A 670 -1.09 5.18 -10.56
N GLU A 671 -0.91 6.35 -11.17
CA GLU A 671 -1.81 7.49 -11.02
C GLU A 671 -2.73 7.56 -12.24
N LEU A 672 -4.01 7.29 -11.99
CA LEU A 672 -5.07 7.27 -12.97
C LEU A 672 -6.07 8.41 -12.72
N MET A 673 -6.85 8.72 -13.75
CA MET A 673 -7.95 9.68 -13.63
C MET A 673 -9.17 9.19 -14.39
N ILE A 674 -10.35 9.40 -13.80
CA ILE A 674 -11.64 9.32 -14.50
C ILE A 674 -12.23 10.73 -14.52
N SER A 675 -12.55 11.24 -15.70
CA SER A 675 -13.21 12.53 -15.89
C SER A 675 -14.60 12.29 -16.46
N VAL A 676 -15.62 12.81 -15.78
CA VAL A 676 -17.02 12.65 -16.14
C VAL A 676 -17.49 13.86 -16.94
N THR A 677 -18.17 13.65 -18.07
CA THR A 677 -18.66 14.74 -18.91
C THR A 677 -20.16 14.65 -19.15
N ASP A 678 -20.82 15.80 -19.30
CA ASP A 678 -22.25 15.90 -19.58
C ASP A 678 -22.57 15.78 -21.08
N SER A 679 -21.58 15.98 -21.94
CA SER A 679 -21.61 15.79 -23.39
C SER A 679 -20.24 15.32 -23.87
N THR A 680 -20.14 14.93 -25.13
CA THR A 680 -18.83 14.64 -25.72
C THR A 680 -17.98 15.91 -25.73
N PRO A 681 -16.75 15.87 -25.20
CA PRO A 681 -15.85 17.02 -25.23
C PRO A 681 -15.40 17.27 -26.67
N ASP A 682 -15.30 18.56 -27.02
CA ASP A 682 -14.62 18.95 -28.23
C ASP A 682 -13.10 18.76 -28.10
N SER A 683 -12.36 18.99 -29.20
CA SER A 683 -10.91 18.75 -29.20
C SER A 683 -10.14 19.65 -28.23
N ASN A 684 -10.61 20.88 -27.97
CA ASN A 684 -9.94 21.80 -27.05
C ASN A 684 -10.21 21.39 -25.60
N GLU A 685 -11.46 21.06 -25.27
CA GLU A 685 -11.84 20.53 -23.96
C GLU A 685 -11.09 19.23 -23.66
N PHE A 686 -10.99 18.34 -24.65
CA PHE A 686 -10.24 17.09 -24.51
C PHE A 686 -8.74 17.34 -24.38
N SER A 687 -8.17 18.33 -25.08
CA SER A 687 -6.77 18.73 -24.89
C SER A 687 -6.49 19.21 -23.46
N SER A 688 -7.37 20.05 -22.90
CA SER A 688 -7.25 20.49 -21.51
C SER A 688 -7.30 19.34 -20.51
N LEU A 689 -8.08 18.28 -20.80
CA LEU A 689 -8.07 17.05 -20.00
C LEU A 689 -6.71 16.32 -20.09
N ILE A 690 -6.10 16.27 -21.29
CA ILE A 690 -4.76 15.69 -21.46
C ILE A 690 -3.76 16.44 -20.59
N ASP A 691 -3.75 17.77 -20.64
CA ASP A 691 -2.81 18.59 -19.86
C ASP A 691 -3.01 18.40 -18.36
N LEU A 692 -4.27 18.44 -17.88
CA LEU A 692 -4.61 18.19 -16.47
C LEU A 692 -4.12 16.83 -15.96
N ILE A 693 -4.19 15.80 -16.80
CA ILE A 693 -3.77 14.43 -16.44
C ILE A 693 -2.25 14.30 -16.45
N ARG A 694 -1.61 14.83 -17.48
CA ARG A 694 -0.17 14.71 -17.71
C ARG A 694 0.61 15.51 -16.68
N ASP A 695 0.13 16.71 -16.36
CA ASP A 695 0.70 17.58 -15.34
C ASP A 695 -0.37 18.11 -14.36
N PRO A 696 -0.78 17.29 -13.37
CA PRO A 696 -1.75 17.72 -12.36
C PRO A 696 -1.22 18.93 -11.57
N PRO A 697 -1.99 20.03 -11.47
CA PRO A 697 -1.58 21.23 -10.75
C PRO A 697 -1.25 20.95 -9.29
N LYS A 698 -0.19 21.59 -8.78
CA LYS A 698 0.28 21.47 -7.39
C LYS A 698 0.39 22.85 -6.76
N LEU A 699 -0.16 23.00 -5.56
CA LEU A 699 0.03 24.19 -4.73
C LEU A 699 1.08 23.87 -3.67
N LEU A 700 2.16 24.63 -3.65
CA LEU A 700 3.30 24.42 -2.76
C LEU A 700 3.66 25.75 -2.06
N PRO A 701 4.06 25.72 -0.78
CA PRO A 701 4.63 26.90 -0.12
C PRO A 701 5.92 27.35 -0.82
N SER A 702 6.27 28.64 -0.73
CA SER A 702 7.54 29.11 -1.30
C SER A 702 8.76 28.56 -0.53
N PRO A 703 9.92 28.39 -1.19
CA PRO A 703 11.19 28.05 -0.55
C PRO A 703 11.48 28.87 0.72
N GLU A 704 11.26 30.18 0.67
CA GLU A 704 11.50 31.09 1.79
C GLU A 704 10.59 30.78 2.99
N ALA A 705 9.32 30.47 2.74
CA ALA A 705 8.37 30.14 3.79
C ALA A 705 8.74 28.82 4.49
N ILE A 706 9.12 27.80 3.70
CA ILE A 706 9.56 26.51 4.25
C ILE A 706 10.84 26.69 5.06
N HIS A 707 11.85 27.40 4.51
CA HIS A 707 13.10 27.67 5.20
C HIS A 707 12.89 28.42 6.51
N PHE A 708 12.07 29.49 6.50
CA PHE A 708 11.75 30.28 7.68
C PHE A 708 11.09 29.44 8.79
N SER A 709 10.21 28.50 8.41
CA SER A 709 9.55 27.61 9.36
C SER A 709 10.47 26.57 10.00
N GLN A 710 11.62 26.29 9.36
CA GLN A 710 12.54 25.20 9.70
C GLN A 710 11.89 23.80 9.76
N ALA A 711 10.71 23.64 9.17
CA ALA A 711 9.90 22.42 9.30
C ALA A 711 10.43 21.24 8.46
N LEU A 712 11.42 21.47 7.58
CA LEU A 712 12.14 20.45 6.80
C LEU A 712 13.66 20.62 6.96
N GLY A 713 14.12 20.74 8.21
CA GLY A 713 15.52 20.84 8.57
C GLY A 713 16.10 22.26 8.45
N THR A 714 17.27 22.46 9.06
CA THR A 714 18.01 23.74 9.12
C THR A 714 19.29 23.74 8.28
N TYR A 715 19.52 22.67 7.54
CA TYR A 715 20.76 22.36 6.83
C TYR A 715 20.68 22.68 5.33
N TRP A 716 19.77 23.54 4.90
CA TRP A 716 19.68 24.05 3.54
C TRP A 716 19.23 25.52 3.59
N SER A 717 19.41 26.27 2.49
CA SER A 717 19.03 27.69 2.38
C SER A 717 18.39 27.99 1.03
N SER A 718 17.43 28.92 0.93
CA SER A 718 16.90 29.36 -0.37
C SER A 718 17.94 30.09 -1.21
N LEU A 719 17.81 30.06 -2.54
CA LEU A 719 18.70 30.81 -3.46
C LEU A 719 18.71 32.33 -3.19
N SER A 720 17.62 32.88 -2.66
CA SER A 720 17.52 34.29 -2.27
C SER A 720 18.48 34.68 -1.13
N ASN A 721 18.99 33.70 -0.36
CA ASN A 721 19.87 33.94 0.80
C ASN A 721 21.36 33.78 0.49
N THR A 722 21.77 33.48 -0.75
CA THR A 722 23.18 33.16 -1.07
C THR A 722 23.95 34.34 -1.65
N SER A 723 25.01 34.76 -0.94
CA SER A 723 26.17 35.48 -1.49
C SER A 723 27.35 35.29 -0.53
N ALA A 724 28.15 34.25 -0.79
CA ALA A 724 29.36 33.93 -0.03
C ALA A 724 30.57 33.87 -0.98
N ASN A 725 31.64 34.61 -0.63
CA ASN A 725 32.91 34.53 -1.34
C ASN A 725 33.57 33.17 -1.07
N GLY A 726 33.78 32.37 -2.12
CA GLY A 726 34.37 31.01 -2.07
C GLY A 726 33.48 29.90 -2.61
N LEU A 727 32.15 30.06 -2.61
CA LEU A 727 31.19 29.07 -3.13
C LEU A 727 30.33 29.64 -4.29
N SER A 728 30.78 30.73 -4.92
CA SER A 728 29.98 31.49 -5.90
C SER A 728 29.60 30.70 -7.15
N ALA A 729 30.39 29.70 -7.55
CA ALA A 729 30.11 28.84 -8.70
C ALA A 729 29.31 27.56 -8.33
N THR A 730 29.02 27.34 -7.04
CA THR A 730 28.43 26.08 -6.57
C THR A 730 27.00 25.89 -7.08
N ASP A 731 26.19 26.93 -7.12
CA ASP A 731 24.82 26.85 -7.64
C ASP A 731 24.78 26.56 -9.16
N GLU A 732 25.71 27.12 -9.93
CA GLU A 732 25.86 26.81 -11.36
C GLU A 732 26.21 25.33 -11.59
N ARG A 733 27.05 24.77 -10.71
CA ARG A 733 27.44 23.35 -10.75
C ARG A 733 26.30 22.42 -10.34
N LEU A 734 25.52 22.80 -9.33
CA LEU A 734 24.29 22.09 -8.95
C LEU A 734 23.30 22.06 -10.11
N GLU A 735 23.12 23.19 -10.80
CA GLU A 735 22.26 23.29 -11.97
C GLU A 735 22.75 22.40 -13.12
N PHE A 736 24.05 22.43 -13.41
CA PHE A 736 24.66 21.55 -14.41
C PHE A 736 24.36 20.07 -14.13
N LEU A 737 24.56 19.63 -12.88
CA LEU A 737 24.31 18.25 -12.49
C LEU A 737 22.83 17.88 -12.64
N PHE A 738 21.91 18.72 -12.16
CA PHE A 738 20.48 18.48 -12.33
C PHE A 738 20.08 18.35 -13.81
N GLN A 739 20.45 19.35 -14.63
CA GLN A 739 20.14 19.34 -16.06
C GLN A 739 20.74 18.13 -16.79
N PHE A 740 21.94 17.68 -16.38
CA PHE A 740 22.55 16.50 -16.96
C PHE A 740 21.69 15.25 -16.70
N TYR A 741 21.27 14.99 -15.46
CA TYR A 741 20.45 13.83 -15.13
C TYR A 741 19.04 13.89 -15.74
N GLU A 742 18.42 15.07 -15.75
CA GLU A 742 17.13 15.28 -16.43
C GLU A 742 17.23 14.89 -17.92
N LYS A 743 18.30 15.34 -18.61
CA LYS A 743 18.56 14.95 -20.01
C LYS A 743 18.87 13.47 -20.15
N GLN A 744 19.60 12.86 -19.22
CA GLN A 744 19.93 11.42 -19.29
C GLN A 744 18.68 10.55 -19.22
N VAL A 745 17.69 10.88 -18.37
CA VAL A 745 16.41 10.14 -18.32
C VAL A 745 15.80 10.02 -19.72
N GLN A 746 15.76 11.12 -20.47
CA GLN A 746 15.25 11.13 -21.84
C GLN A 746 16.20 10.43 -22.82
N GLN A 747 17.48 10.80 -22.85
CA GLN A 747 18.45 10.28 -23.83
C GLN A 747 18.65 8.77 -23.71
N ARG A 748 18.62 8.24 -22.48
CA ARG A 748 18.86 6.83 -22.16
C ARG A 748 17.58 6.01 -22.01
N ARG A 749 16.42 6.65 -22.17
CA ARG A 749 15.09 6.01 -22.11
C ARG A 749 14.88 5.25 -20.80
N TRP A 750 15.15 5.89 -19.67
CA TRP A 750 14.86 5.35 -18.34
C TRP A 750 13.35 5.42 -18.06
N TYR A 751 12.64 4.62 -18.85
CA TYR A 751 11.20 4.50 -18.96
C TYR A 751 10.87 3.02 -18.91
N GLY A 752 9.69 2.68 -18.40
CA GLY A 752 9.24 1.31 -18.26
C GLY A 752 8.26 1.15 -17.11
N PHE A 753 7.49 0.07 -17.14
CA PHE A 753 6.50 -0.22 -16.11
C PHE A 753 7.13 -0.24 -14.71
N TRP A 754 8.26 -0.95 -14.55
CA TRP A 754 9.01 -1.00 -13.29
C TRP A 754 10.07 0.08 -13.19
N ASP A 755 10.65 0.53 -14.30
CA ASP A 755 11.90 1.33 -14.30
C ASP A 755 11.68 2.85 -14.16
N HIS A 756 10.56 3.37 -14.69
CA HIS A 756 10.37 4.82 -14.73
C HIS A 756 10.37 5.44 -13.33
N GLY A 757 11.33 6.34 -13.13
CA GLY A 757 11.55 7.11 -11.91
C GLY A 757 12.98 6.97 -11.39
N ASP A 758 13.63 5.84 -11.63
CA ASP A 758 15.02 5.62 -11.22
C ASP A 758 16.05 6.24 -12.19
N ILE A 759 17.30 6.26 -11.73
CA ILE A 759 18.49 6.66 -12.49
C ILE A 759 19.56 5.56 -12.41
N MET A 760 20.55 5.57 -13.28
CA MET A 760 21.66 4.60 -13.20
C MET A 760 22.83 5.11 -12.37
N HIS A 761 23.70 4.20 -11.91
CA HIS A 761 24.72 4.43 -10.89
C HIS A 761 26.08 4.88 -11.46
N THR A 762 26.61 4.24 -12.52
CA THR A 762 27.94 4.59 -13.08
C THR A 762 28.02 4.49 -14.59
N TYR A 763 28.85 5.36 -15.17
CA TYR A 763 29.07 5.47 -16.61
C TYR A 763 30.22 4.58 -17.14
N ASP A 764 30.05 4.08 -18.36
CA ASP A 764 31.04 3.39 -19.17
C ASP A 764 31.52 4.34 -20.26
N GLU A 765 32.73 4.86 -20.11
CA GLU A 765 33.31 5.86 -21.02
C GLU A 765 33.72 5.26 -22.37
N ASP A 766 33.96 3.95 -22.43
CA ASP A 766 34.36 3.25 -23.66
C ASP A 766 33.14 2.95 -24.54
N ARG A 767 32.04 2.51 -23.93
CA ARG A 767 30.76 2.22 -24.61
C ARG A 767 29.83 3.43 -24.71
N HIS A 768 30.17 4.54 -24.06
CA HIS A 768 29.36 5.76 -24.01
C HIS A 768 27.92 5.50 -23.55
N THR A 769 27.78 4.68 -22.51
CA THR A 769 26.51 4.30 -21.89
C THR A 769 26.66 4.20 -20.39
N TRP A 770 25.56 4.34 -19.67
CA TRP A 770 25.52 3.87 -18.28
C TRP A 770 25.66 2.35 -18.26
N ARG A 771 26.27 1.81 -17.20
CA ARG A 771 26.63 0.39 -17.05
C ARG A 771 25.42 -0.49 -16.71
N TYR A 772 24.39 -0.42 -17.56
CA TYR A 772 23.10 -1.10 -17.38
C TYR A 772 23.20 -2.63 -17.25
N ASP A 773 24.32 -3.22 -17.69
CA ASP A 773 24.56 -4.65 -17.77
C ASP A 773 25.70 -5.15 -16.87
N VAL A 774 26.23 -4.30 -15.98
CA VAL A 774 27.36 -4.66 -15.11
C VAL A 774 26.97 -4.56 -13.64
N GLY A 775 26.36 -5.62 -13.13
CA GLY A 775 26.13 -5.84 -11.70
C GLY A 775 25.62 -4.60 -10.96
N GLY A 776 26.36 -4.17 -9.93
CA GLY A 776 26.01 -3.01 -9.10
C GLY A 776 26.25 -1.64 -9.77
N TYR A 777 26.51 -1.54 -11.06
CA TYR A 777 26.67 -0.23 -11.72
C TYR A 777 25.45 0.22 -12.53
N ALA A 778 24.41 -0.60 -12.60
CA ALA A 778 23.18 -0.36 -13.34
C ALA A 778 22.21 0.57 -12.58
N TRP A 779 21.00 0.13 -12.20
CA TRP A 779 20.03 0.95 -11.48
C TRP A 779 20.54 1.36 -10.10
N ASP A 780 20.36 2.63 -9.74
CA ASP A 780 21.01 3.27 -8.59
C ASP A 780 20.30 3.00 -7.26
N ASN A 781 18.99 2.74 -7.26
CA ASN A 781 18.23 2.36 -6.07
C ASN A 781 18.56 3.20 -4.81
N SER A 782 18.64 4.53 -4.93
CA SER A 782 18.95 5.46 -3.83
C SER A 782 20.34 5.31 -3.18
N GLU A 783 21.34 4.75 -3.85
CA GLU A 783 22.70 4.61 -3.28
C GLU A 783 23.35 5.99 -3.08
N LEU A 784 23.85 6.24 -1.86
CA LEU A 784 24.38 7.55 -1.42
C LEU A 784 23.40 8.73 -1.54
N SER A 785 22.09 8.45 -1.47
CA SER A 785 21.02 9.42 -1.25
C SER A 785 20.77 10.48 -2.35
N PRO A 786 20.67 10.13 -3.65
CA PRO A 786 20.19 11.08 -4.67
C PRO A 786 18.80 11.63 -4.34
N ASP A 787 17.94 10.87 -3.66
CA ASP A 787 16.64 11.34 -3.16
C ASP A 787 16.79 12.59 -2.28
N LEU A 788 17.76 12.61 -1.36
CA LEU A 788 18.01 13.77 -0.51
C LEU A 788 18.55 14.94 -1.33
N TRP A 789 19.48 14.68 -2.25
CA TRP A 789 20.02 15.74 -3.11
C TRP A 789 18.91 16.43 -3.89
N LEU A 790 18.06 15.68 -4.59
CA LEU A 790 16.99 16.25 -5.41
C LEU A 790 15.91 16.94 -4.58
N TRP A 791 15.51 16.37 -3.44
CA TRP A 791 14.53 17.03 -2.57
C TRP A 791 15.09 18.32 -1.95
N LEU A 792 16.33 18.32 -1.49
CA LEU A 792 16.95 19.55 -0.98
C LEU A 792 17.16 20.57 -2.11
N TYR A 793 17.53 20.14 -3.31
CA TYR A 793 17.64 21.04 -4.46
C TYR A 793 16.28 21.65 -4.84
N PHE A 794 15.19 20.88 -4.77
CA PHE A 794 13.84 21.40 -4.91
C PHE A 794 13.51 22.45 -3.83
N LEU A 795 13.79 22.16 -2.55
CA LEU A 795 13.52 23.11 -1.46
C LEU A 795 14.25 24.43 -1.66
N ARG A 796 15.47 24.41 -2.22
CA ARG A 796 16.26 25.62 -2.50
C ARG A 796 15.69 26.46 -3.65
N THR A 797 15.19 25.81 -4.69
CA THR A 797 14.88 26.43 -5.99
C THR A 797 13.39 26.68 -6.22
N GLY A 798 12.52 25.84 -5.66
CA GLY A 798 11.07 25.87 -5.90
C GLY A 798 10.65 25.48 -7.32
N ARG A 799 11.56 24.92 -8.14
CA ARG A 799 11.28 24.64 -9.56
C ARG A 799 10.44 23.38 -9.78
N ALA A 800 9.54 23.44 -10.76
CA ALA A 800 8.64 22.34 -11.10
C ALA A 800 9.35 21.12 -11.69
N ASP A 801 10.31 21.32 -12.59
CA ASP A 801 11.11 20.23 -13.19
C ASP A 801 11.86 19.40 -12.14
N VAL A 802 12.50 20.06 -11.18
CA VAL A 802 13.15 19.39 -10.03
C VAL A 802 12.13 18.61 -9.20
N PHE A 803 10.96 19.19 -8.93
CA PHE A 803 9.89 18.50 -8.21
C PHE A 803 9.44 17.23 -8.96
N HIS A 804 9.24 17.31 -10.27
CA HIS A 804 8.79 16.16 -11.06
C HIS A 804 9.80 15.02 -11.05
N MET A 805 11.09 15.33 -11.18
CA MET A 805 12.14 14.32 -11.11
C MET A 805 12.22 13.69 -9.71
N ALA A 806 12.15 14.49 -8.64
CA ALA A 806 12.16 14.00 -7.26
C ALA A 806 10.89 13.19 -6.92
N GLU A 807 9.72 13.59 -7.43
CA GLU A 807 8.44 12.87 -7.33
C GLU A 807 8.54 11.50 -8.03
N ALA A 808 9.07 11.47 -9.25
CA ALA A 808 9.24 10.23 -10.02
C ALA A 808 10.20 9.27 -9.31
N LEU A 809 11.34 9.76 -8.82
CA LEU A 809 12.30 8.98 -8.04
C LEU A 809 11.65 8.42 -6.77
N THR A 810 10.95 9.25 -6.00
CA THR A 810 10.25 8.84 -4.77
C THR A 810 9.22 7.74 -5.03
N ARG A 811 8.45 7.86 -6.14
CA ARG A 811 7.43 6.87 -6.55
C ARG A 811 8.02 5.59 -7.13
N HIS A 812 9.32 5.58 -7.42
CA HIS A 812 10.06 4.40 -7.79
C HIS A 812 10.74 3.77 -6.58
N THR A 813 11.67 4.49 -5.95
CA THR A 813 12.58 3.95 -4.94
C THR A 813 11.84 3.54 -3.66
N GLY A 814 10.72 4.19 -3.34
CA GLY A 814 9.87 3.82 -2.20
C GLY A 814 8.92 2.64 -2.44
N GLU A 815 8.83 2.15 -3.69
CA GLU A 815 7.83 1.16 -4.14
C GLU A 815 8.48 -0.07 -4.79
N VAL A 816 9.32 0.13 -5.80
CA VAL A 816 9.94 -0.95 -6.59
C VAL A 816 11.17 -1.51 -5.89
N ASP A 817 11.99 -0.62 -5.32
CA ASP A 817 13.27 -1.00 -4.72
C ASP A 817 13.12 -1.48 -3.26
N VAL A 818 11.88 -1.51 -2.74
CA VAL A 818 11.53 -1.89 -1.36
C VAL A 818 10.55 -3.05 -1.34
N TYR A 819 10.72 -3.94 -0.36
CA TYR A 819 9.78 -5.04 -0.14
C TYR A 819 8.61 -4.60 0.75
N HIS A 820 7.39 -4.88 0.32
CA HIS A 820 6.14 -4.54 1.02
C HIS A 820 5.37 -5.76 1.52
N LEU A 821 5.86 -6.97 1.18
CA LEU A 821 5.35 -8.27 1.59
C LEU A 821 6.49 -9.21 1.99
N GLY A 822 6.14 -10.37 2.53
CA GLY A 822 7.08 -11.46 2.72
C GLY A 822 8.10 -11.25 3.83
N ARG A 823 9.14 -12.08 3.75
CA ARG A 823 10.20 -12.19 4.76
C ARG A 823 10.95 -10.87 4.93
N TYR A 824 11.22 -10.15 3.83
CA TYR A 824 12.05 -8.95 3.78
C TYR A 824 11.29 -7.63 3.81
N LYS A 825 9.97 -7.65 4.07
CA LYS A 825 9.15 -6.43 4.15
C LYS A 825 9.84 -5.33 4.97
N GLY A 826 9.95 -4.12 4.43
CA GLY A 826 10.59 -2.96 5.06
C GLY A 826 12.09 -2.84 4.83
N LEU A 827 12.70 -3.75 4.07
CA LEU A 827 14.06 -3.60 3.53
C LEU A 827 13.99 -3.22 2.05
N GLY A 828 14.98 -2.48 1.57
CA GLY A 828 15.18 -2.26 0.13
C GLY A 828 16.40 -2.98 -0.42
N THR A 829 16.48 -3.10 -1.73
CA THR A 829 17.57 -3.80 -2.44
C THR A 829 18.63 -2.81 -2.91
N ARG A 830 19.89 -3.12 -2.64
CA ARG A 830 21.03 -2.37 -3.19
C ARG A 830 20.98 -2.31 -4.72
N HIS A 831 21.53 -1.23 -5.27
CA HIS A 831 21.71 -0.98 -6.70
C HIS A 831 22.22 -2.19 -7.50
N GLY A 832 21.68 -2.41 -8.71
CA GLY A 832 21.89 -3.64 -9.47
C GLY A 832 21.28 -3.62 -10.89
N VAL A 833 21.52 -4.67 -11.68
CA VAL A 833 21.00 -4.80 -13.07
C VAL A 833 19.47 -4.83 -13.09
N GLN A 834 18.87 -5.53 -12.12
CA GLN A 834 17.44 -5.42 -11.82
C GLN A 834 17.28 -4.76 -10.45
N HIS A 835 16.22 -3.99 -10.26
CA HIS A 835 15.89 -3.30 -9.01
C HIS A 835 15.85 -4.22 -7.76
N TRP A 836 15.71 -5.54 -7.95
CA TRP A 836 15.66 -6.56 -6.90
C TRP A 836 16.78 -7.61 -6.96
N SER A 837 17.76 -7.46 -7.86
CA SER A 837 18.79 -8.49 -8.15
C SER A 837 19.81 -8.72 -7.02
N ASP A 838 20.33 -7.65 -6.43
CA ASP A 838 21.42 -7.72 -5.44
C ASP A 838 20.94 -8.32 -4.10
N SER A 839 21.79 -9.09 -3.41
CA SER A 839 21.43 -9.78 -2.16
C SER A 839 21.56 -8.90 -0.91
N CYS A 840 22.12 -7.71 -1.01
CA CYS A 840 22.13 -6.71 0.06
C CYS A 840 20.74 -6.09 0.22
N LYS A 841 19.90 -6.72 1.05
CA LYS A 841 18.61 -6.16 1.47
C LYS A 841 18.80 -5.37 2.77
N GLN A 842 18.71 -4.03 2.70
CA GLN A 842 19.12 -3.14 3.78
C GLN A 842 18.14 -1.98 4.03
N ALA A 843 18.15 -1.48 5.27
CA ALA A 843 17.32 -0.36 5.70
C ALA A 843 17.70 0.97 5.01
N ARG A 844 18.97 1.10 4.59
CA ARG A 844 19.51 2.32 3.95
C ARG A 844 18.81 2.70 2.65
N ILE A 845 18.22 1.72 1.96
CA ILE A 845 17.46 1.92 0.70
C ILE A 845 16.01 2.30 1.00
N SER A 846 15.38 1.59 1.94
CA SER A 846 14.01 1.85 2.42
C SER A 846 13.89 3.07 3.33
N ASN A 847 14.94 3.88 3.46
CA ASN A 847 15.06 4.97 4.42
C ASN A 847 13.84 5.90 4.36
N ALA A 848 13.18 6.11 5.51
CA ALA A 848 11.98 6.94 5.62
C ALA A 848 12.27 8.42 5.27
N LEU A 849 13.50 8.89 5.47
CA LEU A 849 13.89 10.26 5.20
C LEU A 849 13.71 10.64 3.73
N TYR A 850 13.98 9.71 2.80
CA TYR A 850 13.88 9.92 1.35
C TYR A 850 12.45 10.24 0.91
N ARG A 851 11.45 9.80 1.68
CA ARG A 851 10.02 10.00 1.38
C ARG A 851 9.38 11.09 2.23
N ARG A 852 10.03 11.50 3.33
CA ARG A 852 9.54 12.52 4.27
C ARG A 852 9.24 13.85 3.59
N PHE A 853 10.12 14.31 2.70
CA PHE A 853 9.95 15.57 1.97
C PHE A 853 8.68 15.55 1.11
N PHE A 854 8.55 14.54 0.24
CA PHE A 854 7.37 14.37 -0.59
C PHE A 854 6.09 14.22 0.24
N TYR A 855 6.12 13.44 1.33
CA TYR A 855 4.95 13.24 2.20
C TYR A 855 4.41 14.58 2.71
N TYR A 856 5.26 15.47 3.23
CA TYR A 856 4.80 16.76 3.73
C TYR A 856 4.41 17.74 2.63
N LEU A 857 5.20 17.83 1.56
CA LEU A 857 4.94 18.74 0.43
C LEU A 857 3.66 18.37 -0.35
N SER A 858 3.34 17.09 -0.44
CA SER A 858 2.11 16.59 -1.08
C SER A 858 0.85 16.75 -0.23
N GLY A 859 0.96 17.31 0.98
CA GLY A 859 -0.16 17.41 1.92
C GLY A 859 -0.52 16.08 2.58
N GLY A 860 0.46 15.20 2.80
CA GLY A 860 0.28 13.91 3.47
C GLY A 860 -0.26 12.82 2.56
N ASP A 861 0.36 12.58 1.39
CA ASP A 861 0.00 11.49 0.47
C ASP A 861 -0.16 10.16 1.24
N GLU A 862 -1.37 9.60 1.21
CA GLU A 862 -1.73 8.47 2.07
C GLU A 862 -0.95 7.21 1.69
N ARG A 863 -0.63 7.02 0.41
CA ARG A 863 0.21 5.89 -0.02
C ARG A 863 1.61 6.00 0.57
N VAL A 864 2.24 7.17 0.51
CA VAL A 864 3.56 7.38 1.12
C VAL A 864 3.48 7.30 2.64
N GLY A 865 2.36 7.72 3.25
CA GLY A 865 2.08 7.49 4.67
C GLY A 865 2.14 6.02 5.07
N GLU A 866 1.56 5.13 4.26
CA GLU A 866 1.70 3.67 4.45
C GLU A 866 3.14 3.20 4.32
N LEU A 867 3.87 3.69 3.30
CA LEU A 867 5.28 3.34 3.09
C LEU A 867 6.12 3.69 4.32
N LEU A 868 5.94 4.90 4.86
CA LEU A 868 6.61 5.35 6.08
C LEU A 868 6.27 4.45 7.28
N GLU A 869 5.02 4.02 7.43
CA GLU A 869 4.62 3.08 8.49
C GLU A 869 5.25 1.70 8.32
N GLU A 870 5.42 1.21 7.09
CA GLU A 870 6.03 -0.10 6.81
C GLU A 870 7.52 -0.13 7.24
N THR A 871 8.22 1.00 7.22
CA THR A 871 9.63 1.10 7.69
C THR A 871 9.79 0.92 9.21
N LEU A 872 8.71 1.06 10.00
CA LEU A 872 8.77 0.86 11.45
C LEU A 872 8.94 -0.61 11.86
N ASP A 873 8.79 -1.54 10.91
CA ASP A 873 8.99 -2.97 11.10
C ASP A 873 10.42 -3.44 10.72
N THR A 874 11.25 -2.54 10.17
CA THR A 874 12.57 -2.88 9.62
C THR A 874 13.56 -3.38 10.67
N ASP A 875 13.47 -2.88 11.91
CA ASP A 875 14.35 -3.32 13.01
C ASP A 875 14.23 -4.82 13.34
N GLN A 876 13.06 -5.42 13.15
CA GLN A 876 12.87 -6.85 13.36
C GLN A 876 13.51 -7.69 12.24
N LYS A 877 13.87 -7.08 11.11
CA LYS A 877 14.39 -7.80 9.94
C LYS A 877 15.85 -8.18 10.07
N PHE A 878 16.60 -7.56 10.98
CA PHE A 878 17.95 -8.02 11.34
C PHE A 878 17.96 -9.43 11.97
N LEU A 879 16.84 -9.88 12.56
CA LEU A 879 16.68 -11.26 13.04
C LEU A 879 16.42 -12.27 11.93
N VAL A 880 16.05 -11.76 10.77
CA VAL A 880 15.60 -12.54 9.62
C VAL A 880 16.71 -12.63 8.56
N LEU A 881 17.43 -11.53 8.36
CA LEU A 881 18.55 -11.43 7.45
C LEU A 881 19.59 -10.49 8.08
N ASP A 882 20.77 -11.02 8.35
CA ASP A 882 21.91 -10.20 8.76
C ASP A 882 22.55 -9.55 7.52
N PRO A 883 22.61 -8.22 7.42
CA PRO A 883 23.28 -7.54 6.30
C PRO A 883 24.80 -7.79 6.28
N TYR A 884 25.40 -8.26 7.38
CA TYR A 884 26.84 -8.52 7.51
C TYR A 884 27.22 -10.00 7.37
N ARG A 885 26.26 -10.89 7.07
CA ARG A 885 26.44 -12.35 7.05
C ARG A 885 27.64 -12.86 6.24
N LYS A 886 28.04 -12.14 5.19
CA LYS A 886 29.17 -12.54 4.32
C LYS A 886 30.53 -12.05 4.84
N VAL A 887 30.54 -10.93 5.56
CA VAL A 887 31.75 -10.15 5.90
C VAL A 887 32.10 -10.15 7.39
N ARG A 888 31.22 -10.66 8.26
CA ARG A 888 31.53 -10.80 9.70
C ARG A 888 32.51 -11.95 9.94
N LYS A 889 33.44 -11.75 10.89
CA LYS A 889 34.53 -12.69 11.16
C LYS A 889 34.05 -14.05 11.70
N ASP A 890 32.91 -14.03 12.37
CA ASP A 890 32.25 -15.15 13.03
C ASP A 890 31.02 -15.64 12.23
N ARG A 891 31.01 -15.43 10.91
CA ARG A 891 29.88 -15.81 10.01
C ARG A 891 29.44 -17.27 10.12
N GLU A 892 30.38 -18.18 10.41
CA GLU A 892 30.11 -19.62 10.53
C GLU A 892 29.38 -20.00 11.82
N THR A 893 29.45 -19.14 12.85
CA THR A 893 28.93 -19.42 14.19
C THR A 893 27.84 -18.45 14.63
N TYR A 894 27.61 -17.39 13.87
CA TYR A 894 26.65 -16.36 14.23
C TYR A 894 25.21 -16.87 14.19
N SER A 895 24.46 -16.51 15.22
CA SER A 895 23.01 -16.67 15.26
C SER A 895 22.40 -15.37 15.77
N PRO A 896 21.36 -14.83 15.10
CA PRO A 896 20.73 -13.59 15.54
C PRO A 896 20.09 -13.77 16.92
N ASP A 897 20.34 -12.81 17.82
CA ASP A 897 19.71 -12.71 19.13
C ASP A 897 18.68 -11.58 19.14
N ALA A 898 17.43 -11.89 19.55
CA ALA A 898 16.33 -10.93 19.67
C ALA A 898 16.59 -9.78 20.67
N HIS A 899 17.65 -9.88 21.47
CA HIS A 899 18.06 -8.87 22.44
C HIS A 899 19.39 -8.19 22.09
N ALA A 900 20.13 -8.71 21.12
CA ALA A 900 21.49 -8.30 20.81
C ALA A 900 21.86 -8.58 19.34
N VAL A 901 21.31 -7.80 18.41
CA VAL A 901 21.78 -7.79 17.01
C VAL A 901 22.85 -6.73 16.82
N GLU A 902 23.85 -7.00 15.98
CA GLU A 902 24.84 -5.99 15.62
C GLU A 902 24.29 -5.09 14.50
N ILE A 903 24.34 -3.78 14.68
CA ILE A 903 23.97 -2.79 13.66
C ILE A 903 25.10 -1.77 13.44
N SER A 904 25.17 -1.21 12.24
CA SER A 904 25.96 0.00 11.99
C SER A 904 25.26 1.22 12.58
N LEU A 905 26.02 2.07 13.28
CA LEU A 905 25.52 3.35 13.80
C LEU A 905 25.32 4.40 12.69
N GLY A 906 25.77 4.10 11.47
CA GLY A 906 25.54 4.92 10.29
C GLY A 906 24.38 4.41 9.44
N THR A 907 24.66 3.45 8.56
CA THR A 907 23.71 2.96 7.54
C THR A 907 22.41 2.42 8.13
N ASP A 908 22.49 1.59 9.18
CA ASP A 908 21.32 0.95 9.78
C ASP A 908 20.61 1.89 10.75
N TRP A 909 21.33 2.38 11.78
CA TRP A 909 20.74 3.22 12.81
C TRP A 909 20.14 4.52 12.25
N ALA A 910 20.79 5.20 11.29
CA ALA A 910 20.23 6.41 10.70
C ALA A 910 18.87 6.15 10.05
N SER A 911 18.72 5.02 9.36
CA SER A 911 17.48 4.65 8.68
C SER A 911 16.38 4.31 9.69
N LEU A 912 16.72 3.57 10.76
CA LEU A 912 15.80 3.27 11.84
C LEU A 912 15.36 4.53 12.61
N ALA A 913 16.31 5.41 12.91
CA ALA A 913 16.07 6.67 13.59
C ALA A 913 15.23 7.62 12.74
N ALA A 914 15.44 7.66 11.41
CA ALA A 914 14.58 8.39 10.49
C ALA A 914 13.12 7.91 10.56
N SER A 915 12.89 6.59 10.51
CA SER A 915 11.54 6.01 10.64
C SER A 915 10.87 6.39 11.95
N TRP A 916 11.60 6.31 13.07
CA TRP A 916 11.05 6.69 14.37
C TRP A 916 10.79 8.19 14.49
N LEU A 917 11.70 9.02 14.00
CA LEU A 917 11.55 10.48 14.01
C LEU A 917 10.32 10.91 13.22
N VAL A 918 10.13 10.39 12.00
CA VAL A 918 8.98 10.70 11.16
C VAL A 918 7.67 10.25 11.82
N GLU A 919 7.64 9.07 12.44
CA GLU A 919 6.45 8.60 13.16
C GLU A 919 6.15 9.44 14.40
N VAL A 920 7.19 9.92 15.09
CA VAL A 920 7.05 10.88 16.19
C VAL A 920 6.42 12.16 15.66
N GLU A 921 6.96 12.77 14.61
CA GLU A 921 6.44 13.99 13.97
C GLU A 921 4.96 13.83 13.58
N ARG A 922 4.61 12.73 12.91
CA ARG A 922 3.25 12.42 12.45
C ARG A 922 2.27 12.16 13.59
N ARG A 923 2.76 11.81 14.79
CA ARG A 923 1.94 11.25 15.89
C ARG A 923 1.10 10.06 15.40
N GLY A 924 1.67 9.23 14.53
CA GLY A 924 1.03 8.04 13.98
C GLY A 924 0.76 6.96 15.03
N PRO A 925 0.09 5.84 14.67
CA PRO A 925 -0.36 4.84 15.64
C PRO A 925 0.74 4.27 16.57
N ARG A 926 2.02 4.33 16.16
CA ARG A 926 3.18 3.81 16.91
C ARG A 926 4.11 4.91 17.43
N TRP A 927 3.69 6.17 17.44
CA TRP A 927 4.57 7.30 17.82
C TRP A 927 5.18 7.18 19.22
N THR A 928 4.48 6.56 20.18
CA THR A 928 5.01 6.35 21.55
C THR A 928 6.11 5.29 21.58
N GLU A 929 5.95 4.20 20.83
CA GLU A 929 6.98 3.17 20.63
C GLU A 929 8.20 3.78 19.92
N ALA A 930 7.96 4.47 18.80
CA ALA A 930 8.97 5.15 18.02
C ALA A 930 9.77 6.15 18.87
N LYS A 931 9.09 7.01 19.64
CA LYS A 931 9.73 7.95 20.57
C LYS A 931 10.60 7.23 21.60
N SER A 932 10.10 6.13 22.18
CA SER A 932 10.84 5.36 23.17
C SER A 932 12.10 4.72 22.57
N LYS A 933 12.00 4.16 21.36
CA LYS A 933 13.14 3.54 20.66
C LYS A 933 14.18 4.58 20.28
N LEU A 934 13.76 5.70 19.69
CA LEU A 934 14.62 6.83 19.36
C LEU A 934 15.39 7.31 20.60
N PHE A 935 14.68 7.60 21.69
CA PHE A 935 15.30 8.15 22.91
C PHE A 935 16.25 7.18 23.60
N ARG A 936 15.93 5.88 23.63
CA ARG A 936 16.85 4.87 24.18
C ARG A 936 18.08 4.68 23.29
N SER A 937 17.92 4.77 21.97
CA SER A 937 19.03 4.61 21.05
C SER A 937 20.03 5.77 21.15
N ILE A 938 19.58 7.02 21.20
CA ILE A 938 20.48 8.18 21.38
C ILE A 938 21.14 8.19 22.76
N GLU A 939 20.45 7.70 23.79
CA GLU A 939 21.01 7.51 25.13
C GLU A 939 22.11 6.45 25.14
N GLY A 940 21.90 5.32 24.48
CA GLY A 940 22.92 4.30 24.32
C GLY A 940 24.13 4.81 23.52
N ILE A 941 23.93 5.53 22.42
CA ILE A 941 25.01 6.10 21.61
C ILE A 941 25.84 7.10 22.43
N GLY A 942 25.19 8.00 23.16
CA GLY A 942 25.89 8.97 24.01
C GLY A 942 26.64 8.34 25.19
N ALA A 943 26.26 7.12 25.60
CA ALA A 943 26.95 6.35 26.64
C ALA A 943 28.13 5.50 26.11
N LEU A 944 28.26 5.30 24.79
CA LEU A 944 29.43 4.62 24.21
C LEU A 944 30.68 5.48 24.41
N ALA A 945 31.79 4.89 24.83
CA ALA A 945 33.03 5.61 25.12
C ALA A 945 33.52 6.47 23.94
N ASN A 946 33.34 5.96 22.71
CA ASN A 946 33.71 6.65 21.47
C ASN A 946 32.49 7.11 20.63
N GLY A 947 31.27 7.10 21.19
CA GLY A 947 30.08 7.55 20.46
C GLY A 947 29.90 6.89 19.09
N PHE A 948 29.70 7.68 18.03
CA PHE A 948 29.60 7.19 16.65
C PHE A 948 30.89 6.59 16.08
N VAL A 949 32.06 6.92 16.64
CA VAL A 949 33.36 6.37 16.20
C VAL A 949 33.49 4.88 16.52
N THR A 950 32.68 4.39 17.48
CA THR A 950 32.48 2.96 17.76
C THR A 950 32.06 2.19 16.50
N GLY A 951 31.35 2.84 15.57
CA GLY A 951 31.00 2.31 14.25
C GLY A 951 29.84 1.33 14.25
N ASN A 952 29.99 0.23 14.98
CA ASN A 952 28.96 -0.78 15.18
C ASN A 952 28.56 -0.84 16.66
N ALA A 953 27.33 -1.23 16.94
CA ALA A 953 26.86 -1.43 18.30
C ALA A 953 25.91 -2.61 18.41
N THR A 954 25.76 -3.12 19.63
CA THR A 954 24.73 -4.10 19.97
C THR A 954 23.41 -3.38 20.14
N TYR A 955 22.38 -3.83 19.44
CA TYR A 955 21.06 -3.24 19.40
C TYR A 955 19.99 -4.24 19.81
N ASN A 956 18.99 -3.78 20.57
CA ASN A 956 17.83 -4.57 20.97
C ASN A 956 16.60 -4.14 20.18
N PRO A 957 16.13 -4.93 19.19
CA PRO A 957 14.97 -4.58 18.35
C PRO A 957 13.66 -4.36 19.11
N SER A 958 13.51 -4.95 20.29
CA SER A 958 12.28 -4.80 21.09
C SER A 958 12.24 -3.46 21.83
N THR A 959 13.39 -2.98 22.32
CA THR A 959 13.45 -1.81 23.21
C THR A 959 14.03 -0.57 22.55
N GLY A 960 14.82 -0.73 21.49
CA GLY A 960 15.62 0.33 20.88
C GLY A 960 16.93 0.62 21.62
N ALA A 961 17.28 -0.16 22.63
CA ALA A 961 18.49 0.06 23.41
C ALA A 961 19.75 -0.22 22.58
N ILE A 962 20.74 0.64 22.74
CA ILE A 962 22.09 0.48 22.18
C ILE A 962 23.05 0.18 23.34
N SER A 963 23.95 -0.78 23.12
CA SER A 963 24.98 -1.20 24.06
C SER A 963 26.30 -1.41 23.31
N PRO A 964 27.43 -1.47 24.01
CA PRO A 964 28.74 -1.67 23.37
C PRO A 964 28.75 -2.90 22.44
N PRO A 965 29.52 -2.87 21.35
CA PRO A 965 29.62 -4.01 20.43
C PRO A 965 30.22 -5.22 21.15
N THR A 966 29.96 -6.43 20.64
CA THR A 966 30.47 -7.68 21.23
C THR A 966 32.01 -7.72 21.31
N ALA A 967 32.70 -6.96 20.46
CA ALA A 967 34.15 -6.81 20.48
C ALA A 967 34.68 -5.94 21.63
N ASP A 968 33.82 -5.16 22.31
CA ASP A 968 34.16 -4.29 23.44
C ASP A 968 33.01 -4.27 24.47
N PRO A 969 32.74 -5.39 25.17
CA PRO A 969 31.62 -5.50 26.10
C PRO A 969 31.76 -4.58 27.32
N ASP A 970 32.99 -4.21 27.68
CA ASP A 970 33.31 -3.38 28.84
C ASP A 970 33.33 -1.87 28.51
N ASN A 971 32.95 -1.48 27.28
CA ASN A 971 32.88 -0.09 26.82
C ASN A 971 34.20 0.68 27.03
N GLN A 972 35.34 0.05 26.76
CA GLN A 972 36.65 0.70 26.86
C GLN A 972 36.95 1.61 25.66
N GLY A 973 36.12 1.51 24.61
CA GLY A 973 36.21 2.28 23.38
C GLY A 973 36.79 1.45 22.25
N VAL A 974 36.17 1.56 21.07
CA VAL A 974 36.64 0.97 19.81
C VAL A 974 36.57 2.05 18.72
N VAL A 975 37.50 1.97 17.76
CA VAL A 975 37.45 2.76 16.51
C VAL A 975 37.12 1.81 15.36
N LYS A 976 35.97 1.99 14.73
CA LYS A 976 35.55 1.22 13.54
C LYS A 976 34.70 2.06 12.59
N VAL A 977 35.29 3.10 12.03
CA VAL A 977 34.57 4.05 11.17
C VAL A 977 34.47 3.54 9.73
N SER A 978 33.31 3.77 9.10
CA SER A 978 33.08 3.49 7.67
C SER A 978 32.77 4.78 6.92
N HIS A 979 33.28 4.91 5.70
CA HIS A 979 32.97 6.03 4.82
C HIS A 979 31.49 6.07 4.40
N LEU A 980 30.76 4.95 4.52
CA LEU A 980 29.33 4.91 4.23
C LEU A 980 28.48 5.47 5.37
N SER A 981 29.02 5.56 6.59
CA SER A 981 28.22 5.78 7.81
C SER A 981 27.42 7.08 7.77
N ALA A 982 27.97 8.15 7.20
CA ALA A 982 27.29 9.42 7.11
C ALA A 982 26.62 9.69 5.75
N MET A 983 26.54 8.73 4.82
CA MET A 983 26.09 9.01 3.44
C MET A 983 24.61 8.67 3.18
N PHE A 984 23.93 8.02 4.12
CA PHE A 984 22.54 7.57 3.99
C PHE A 984 21.60 8.26 5.00
N GLY A 985 21.68 9.59 5.10
CA GLY A 985 20.77 10.39 5.92
C GLY A 985 21.17 10.59 7.40
N LEU A 986 22.30 10.03 7.86
CA LEU A 986 22.74 10.15 9.26
C LEU A 986 22.87 11.62 9.70
N PHE A 987 23.48 12.44 8.86
CA PHE A 987 23.66 13.87 9.13
C PHE A 987 22.31 14.57 9.34
N GLU A 988 21.39 14.40 8.40
CA GLU A 988 20.07 15.01 8.41
C GLU A 988 19.28 14.58 9.64
N VAL A 989 19.29 13.28 9.96
CA VAL A 989 18.61 12.72 11.14
C VAL A 989 19.22 13.25 12.43
N ALA A 990 20.55 13.29 12.55
CA ALA A 990 21.22 13.80 13.74
C ALA A 990 20.92 15.29 13.96
N VAL A 991 20.99 16.11 12.91
CA VAL A 991 20.68 17.54 12.99
C VAL A 991 19.21 17.77 13.35
N ASP A 992 18.27 17.01 12.76
CA ASP A 992 16.86 17.10 13.11
C ASP A 992 16.58 16.66 14.57
N ILE A 993 17.27 15.65 15.09
CA ILE A 993 17.19 15.26 16.51
C ILE A 993 17.70 16.39 17.40
N LEU A 994 18.83 17.02 17.05
CA LEU A 994 19.40 18.13 17.82
C LEU A 994 18.51 19.38 17.80
N GLN A 995 17.84 19.65 16.68
CA GLN A 995 16.87 20.74 16.56
C GLN A 995 15.62 20.46 17.39
N GLN A 996 15.08 19.25 17.32
CA GLN A 996 13.78 18.92 17.93
C GLN A 996 13.88 18.52 19.40
N PHE A 997 14.96 17.87 19.81
CA PHE A 997 15.14 17.37 21.16
C PHE A 997 16.48 17.82 21.80
N PRO A 998 16.79 19.13 21.79
CA PRO A 998 18.09 19.63 22.24
C PRO A 998 18.41 19.22 23.68
N GLU A 999 17.47 19.41 24.61
CA GLU A 999 17.66 19.05 26.02
C GLU A 999 17.92 17.55 26.22
N LYS A 1000 17.22 16.68 25.48
CA LYS A 1000 17.41 15.23 25.58
C LYS A 1000 18.74 14.82 24.96
N ALA A 1001 19.16 15.44 23.85
CA ALA A 1001 20.44 15.17 23.22
C ALA A 1001 21.63 15.60 24.10
N ASP A 1002 21.51 16.70 24.82
CA ASP A 1002 22.52 17.17 25.77
C ASP A 1002 22.58 16.28 27.01
N ALA A 1003 21.43 15.98 27.61
CA ALA A 1003 21.34 15.15 28.82
C ALA A 1003 21.83 13.71 28.61
N THR A 1004 21.83 13.23 27.37
CA THR A 1004 22.28 11.87 27.02
C THR A 1004 23.73 11.80 26.52
N GLY A 1005 24.41 12.93 26.33
CA GLY A 1005 25.73 12.96 25.70
C GLY A 1005 25.72 12.78 24.17
N PHE A 1006 24.53 12.62 23.56
CA PHE A 1006 24.38 12.44 22.12
C PHE A 1006 24.93 13.63 21.31
N ARG A 1007 24.66 14.87 21.74
CA ARG A 1007 25.20 16.07 21.07
C ARG A 1007 26.73 16.02 21.02
N HIS A 1008 27.37 15.70 22.14
CA HIS A 1008 28.82 15.60 22.22
C HIS A 1008 29.35 14.51 21.29
N ALA A 1009 28.78 13.30 21.34
CA ALA A 1009 29.16 12.19 20.47
C ALA A 1009 29.03 12.53 18.97
N TRP A 1010 27.99 13.26 18.58
CA TRP A 1010 27.79 13.71 17.20
C TRP A 1010 28.81 14.78 16.78
N LEU A 1011 29.05 15.79 17.62
CA LEU A 1011 30.02 16.85 17.31
C LEU A 1011 31.45 16.30 17.22
N GLU A 1012 31.82 15.36 18.10
CA GLU A 1012 33.12 14.68 18.03
C GLU A 1012 33.27 13.91 16.71
N TYR A 1013 32.24 13.16 16.29
CA TYR A 1013 32.25 12.50 14.99
C TYR A 1013 32.43 13.50 13.85
N CYS A 1014 31.71 14.63 13.91
CA CYS A 1014 31.81 15.68 12.89
C CYS A 1014 33.20 16.34 12.82
N ILE A 1015 33.85 16.58 13.96
CA ILE A 1015 35.20 17.17 14.02
C ILE A 1015 36.24 16.19 13.49
N PHE A 1016 36.18 14.93 13.91
CA PHE A 1016 37.30 14.00 13.74
C PHE A 1016 37.20 13.12 12.50
N PHE A 1017 36.04 12.98 11.85
CA PHE A 1017 35.91 12.13 10.67
C PHE A 1017 36.92 12.48 9.56
N ASN A 1018 37.00 13.74 9.15
CA ASN A 1018 37.94 14.21 8.11
C ASN A 1018 39.27 14.77 8.67
N ALA A 1019 39.48 14.71 9.99
CA ALA A 1019 40.71 15.18 10.62
C ALA A 1019 41.93 14.37 10.16
N SER A 1020 43.13 14.86 10.47
CA SER A 1020 44.36 14.11 10.19
C SER A 1020 44.40 12.82 11.02
N LEU A 1021 45.08 11.78 10.52
CA LEU A 1021 45.26 10.53 11.27
C LEU A 1021 45.94 10.81 12.62
N GLU A 1022 46.88 11.76 12.65
CA GLU A 1022 47.53 12.21 13.87
C GLU A 1022 46.53 12.80 14.89
N ASP A 1023 45.65 13.70 14.46
CA ASP A 1023 44.61 14.27 15.34
C ASP A 1023 43.62 13.20 15.83
N GLN A 1024 43.26 12.26 14.96
CA GLN A 1024 42.39 11.13 15.27
C GLN A 1024 43.02 10.21 16.34
N GLU A 1025 44.26 9.79 16.14
CA GLU A 1025 44.97 8.92 17.09
C GLU A 1025 45.27 9.64 18.41
N ASN A 1026 45.63 10.93 18.36
CA ASN A 1026 45.82 11.75 19.55
C ASN A 1026 44.53 11.88 20.37
N ARG A 1027 43.37 12.02 19.71
CA ARG A 1027 42.08 12.19 20.40
C ARG A 1027 41.58 10.89 21.03
N TYR A 1028 41.68 9.78 20.32
CA TYR A 1028 41.06 8.50 20.73
C TYR A 1028 42.05 7.51 21.34
N SER A 1029 43.36 7.80 21.31
CA SER A 1029 44.42 6.92 21.83
C SER A 1029 44.37 5.49 21.26
N GLN A 1030 43.81 5.33 20.07
CA GLN A 1030 43.53 4.06 19.41
C GLN A 1030 43.82 4.17 17.91
N SER A 1031 44.61 3.25 17.39
CA SER A 1031 44.75 3.00 15.96
C SER A 1031 43.50 2.30 15.43
N GLY A 1032 43.13 2.47 14.16
CA GLY A 1032 42.00 1.73 13.56
C GLY A 1032 41.08 2.55 12.67
N TRP A 1033 41.40 3.81 12.41
CA TRP A 1033 40.65 4.71 11.52
C TRP A 1033 40.65 4.28 10.05
N GLY A 1034 41.60 3.42 9.66
CA GLY A 1034 41.75 2.98 8.28
C GLY A 1034 42.03 4.15 7.33
N ARG A 1035 41.73 3.95 6.04
CA ARG A 1035 41.78 5.02 5.03
C ARG A 1035 40.36 5.47 4.72
N LEU A 1036 39.87 6.46 5.45
CA LEU A 1036 38.58 7.08 5.19
C LEU A 1036 38.57 7.76 3.81
N GLN A 1037 37.40 7.75 3.17
CA GLN A 1037 37.15 8.25 1.81
C GLN A 1037 35.88 9.12 1.83
N LEU A 1038 35.54 9.68 0.66
CA LEU A 1038 34.41 10.56 0.42
C LEU A 1038 34.54 11.88 1.18
N ARG A 1039 35.76 12.44 1.25
CA ARG A 1039 36.06 13.66 2.02
C ARG A 1039 35.16 14.83 1.62
N GLN A 1040 34.89 14.99 0.31
CA GLN A 1040 33.99 16.03 -0.20
C GLN A 1040 32.57 15.87 0.36
N GLY A 1041 32.00 14.67 0.31
CA GLY A 1041 30.68 14.39 0.87
C GLY A 1041 30.60 14.58 2.39
N HIS A 1042 31.71 14.38 3.11
CA HIS A 1042 31.80 14.55 4.56
C HIS A 1042 32.15 15.98 5.00
N SER A 1043 32.48 16.90 4.08
CA SER A 1043 32.79 18.29 4.42
C SER A 1043 31.67 18.97 5.23
N ARG A 1044 30.42 18.56 4.95
CA ARG A 1044 29.21 18.98 5.65
C ARG A 1044 29.21 18.70 7.14
N LEU A 1045 29.89 17.63 7.58
CA LEU A 1045 30.05 17.31 8.99
C LEU A 1045 30.95 18.36 9.64
N THR A 1046 32.10 18.63 9.02
CA THR A 1046 33.03 19.68 9.46
C THR A 1046 32.34 21.05 9.46
N ALA A 1047 31.56 21.38 8.43
CA ALA A 1047 30.82 22.64 8.34
C ALA A 1047 29.77 22.78 9.46
N TYR A 1048 29.07 21.70 9.79
CA TYR A 1048 28.13 21.68 10.91
C TYR A 1048 28.84 21.91 12.25
N ALA A 1049 29.95 21.20 12.50
CA ALA A 1049 30.76 21.41 13.70
C ALA A 1049 31.32 22.84 13.77
N ALA A 1050 31.75 23.41 12.64
CA ALA A 1050 32.22 24.79 12.57
C ALA A 1050 31.15 25.78 13.04
N LYS A 1051 29.92 25.64 12.53
CA LYS A 1051 28.79 26.48 12.90
C LYS A 1051 28.37 26.31 14.36
N GLU A 1052 28.15 25.07 14.80
CA GLU A 1052 27.67 24.80 16.18
C GLU A 1052 28.68 25.21 17.25
N LEU A 1053 29.98 25.13 16.95
CA LEU A 1053 31.06 25.45 17.90
C LEU A 1053 31.66 26.84 17.69
N ASN A 1054 31.19 27.61 16.71
CA ASN A 1054 31.77 28.89 16.28
C ASN A 1054 33.29 28.78 16.03
N ARG A 1055 33.71 27.79 15.22
CA ARG A 1055 35.11 27.43 14.94
C ARG A 1055 35.50 27.78 13.49
N PRO A 1056 36.07 28.98 13.23
CA PRO A 1056 36.39 29.41 11.86
C PRO A 1056 37.51 28.60 11.20
N ASP A 1057 38.36 27.94 11.99
CA ASP A 1057 39.36 26.99 11.48
C ASP A 1057 38.71 25.74 10.89
N LEU A 1058 37.64 25.23 11.51
CA LEU A 1058 36.86 24.12 10.96
C LEU A 1058 36.09 24.56 9.72
N ALA A 1059 35.56 25.79 9.69
CA ALA A 1059 34.90 26.33 8.49
C ALA A 1059 35.84 26.36 7.28
N LYS A 1060 37.07 26.87 7.49
CA LYS A 1060 38.11 26.85 6.46
C LYS A 1060 38.45 25.42 6.02
N ARG A 1061 38.53 24.47 6.96
CA ARG A 1061 38.78 23.06 6.68
C ARG A 1061 37.63 22.42 5.89
N ALA A 1062 36.38 22.73 6.20
CA ALA A 1062 35.22 22.24 5.48
C ALA A 1062 35.21 22.71 4.01
N LEU A 1063 35.56 23.97 3.76
CA LEU A 1063 35.70 24.49 2.39
C LEU A 1063 36.82 23.78 1.63
N GLU A 1064 37.97 23.57 2.25
CA GLU A 1064 39.09 22.83 1.67
C GLU A 1064 38.71 21.37 1.36
N GLU A 1065 38.03 20.69 2.29
CA GLU A 1065 37.51 19.34 2.10
C GLU A 1065 36.48 19.27 0.96
N PHE A 1066 35.62 20.28 0.82
CA PHE A 1066 34.63 20.35 -0.24
C PHE A 1066 35.26 20.61 -1.61
N GLU A 1067 36.21 21.53 -1.73
CA GLU A 1067 36.83 21.88 -3.01
C GLU A 1067 37.82 20.81 -3.49
N ASN A 1068 38.62 20.25 -2.59
CA ASN A 1068 39.74 19.38 -2.97
C ASN A 1068 39.52 17.89 -2.68
N GLY A 1069 38.55 17.55 -1.83
CA GLY A 1069 38.07 16.18 -1.63
C GLY A 1069 39.17 15.14 -1.44
N ASP A 1070 38.99 13.97 -2.07
CA ASP A 1070 39.97 12.88 -2.22
C ASP A 1070 40.78 12.98 -3.54
N GLY A 1071 40.87 14.15 -4.15
CA GLY A 1071 41.56 14.38 -5.42
C GLY A 1071 40.71 14.03 -6.65
N PHE A 1072 41.25 13.23 -7.58
CA PHE A 1072 40.63 12.97 -8.90
C PHE A 1072 39.29 12.22 -8.87
N ARG A 1073 38.84 11.74 -7.71
CA ARG A 1073 37.59 10.99 -7.53
C ARG A 1073 36.38 11.89 -7.26
N ASP A 1074 36.61 13.11 -6.81
CA ASP A 1074 35.57 14.05 -6.40
C ASP A 1074 35.43 15.20 -7.42
N TYR A 1075 34.32 15.92 -7.34
CA TYR A 1075 34.07 17.06 -8.23
C TYR A 1075 34.74 18.32 -7.69
N GLY A 1076 36.03 18.49 -7.98
CA GLY A 1076 36.76 19.70 -7.60
C GLY A 1076 36.46 20.91 -8.51
N PRO A 1077 36.96 22.10 -8.17
CA PRO A 1077 36.82 23.30 -9.00
C PRO A 1077 37.34 23.14 -10.44
N ASN A 1078 38.34 22.28 -10.63
CA ASN A 1078 38.97 22.00 -11.92
C ASN A 1078 38.35 20.81 -12.67
N ALA A 1079 37.29 20.20 -12.13
CA ALA A 1079 36.55 19.17 -12.85
C ALA A 1079 35.90 19.74 -14.13
N VAL A 1080 35.53 18.86 -15.05
CA VAL A 1080 34.91 19.25 -16.32
C VAL A 1080 33.42 19.47 -16.10
N TRP A 1081 33.03 20.73 -15.87
CA TRP A 1081 31.63 21.14 -15.65
C TRP A 1081 30.87 21.42 -16.96
N LYS A 1082 30.95 20.47 -17.90
CA LYS A 1082 30.21 20.52 -19.16
C LYS A 1082 29.93 19.10 -19.66
N SER A 1083 28.82 18.94 -20.36
CA SER A 1083 28.54 17.73 -21.12
C SER A 1083 28.97 17.93 -22.57
N THR A 1084 29.35 16.84 -23.24
CA THR A 1084 29.75 16.84 -24.64
C THR A 1084 28.92 15.82 -25.42
N PRO A 1085 28.45 16.15 -26.64
CA PRO A 1085 27.80 15.18 -27.50
C PRO A 1085 28.77 14.07 -27.89
N VAL A 1086 28.31 12.82 -27.79
CA VAL A 1086 29.10 11.68 -28.26
C VAL A 1086 29.01 11.55 -29.77
N ASN A 1087 30.11 11.09 -30.40
CA ASN A 1087 30.11 10.84 -31.84
C ASN A 1087 29.08 9.75 -32.20
N LYS A 1088 28.22 10.02 -33.20
CA LYS A 1088 27.20 9.09 -33.70
C LYS A 1088 27.73 7.71 -34.13
N ASN A 1089 29.03 7.57 -34.40
CA ASN A 1089 29.63 6.28 -34.75
C ASN A 1089 29.91 5.38 -33.52
N HIS A 1090 29.78 5.91 -32.31
CA HIS A 1090 30.05 5.20 -31.05
C HIS A 1090 28.80 4.98 -30.19
N VAL A 1091 27.66 5.58 -30.55
CA VAL A 1091 26.40 5.45 -29.80
C VAL A 1091 25.28 5.01 -30.72
N LEU A 1092 24.32 4.28 -30.16
CA LEU A 1092 23.11 3.87 -30.89
C LEU A 1092 22.24 5.07 -31.26
N GLU A 1093 22.08 6.02 -30.33
CA GLU A 1093 21.31 7.26 -30.49
C GLU A 1093 22.13 8.46 -29.99
N PRO A 1094 21.91 9.67 -30.53
CA PRO A 1094 22.60 10.87 -30.04
C PRO A 1094 22.37 11.07 -28.53
N ALA A 1095 23.48 11.15 -27.80
CA ALA A 1095 23.47 11.38 -26.37
C ALA A 1095 24.63 12.29 -25.96
N ASP A 1096 24.42 13.02 -24.88
CA ASP A 1096 25.48 13.76 -24.22
C ASP A 1096 26.10 12.87 -23.14
N GLU A 1097 27.38 13.09 -22.89
CA GLU A 1097 28.11 12.50 -21.77
C GLU A 1097 28.83 13.57 -20.96
N ALA A 1098 29.07 13.28 -19.70
CA ALA A 1098 29.97 14.03 -18.84
C ALA A 1098 30.98 13.04 -18.28
N LEU A 1099 32.19 13.00 -18.84
CA LEU A 1099 33.22 12.03 -18.42
C LEU A 1099 33.57 12.20 -16.94
N GLY A 1100 33.77 11.08 -16.25
CA GLY A 1100 33.94 11.03 -14.79
C GLY A 1100 32.67 11.21 -13.97
N VAL A 1101 31.49 11.37 -14.57
CA VAL A 1101 30.22 11.48 -13.82
C VAL A 1101 29.82 10.12 -13.24
N SER A 1102 29.38 10.14 -11.98
CA SER A 1102 28.68 9.01 -11.34
C SER A 1102 27.63 9.53 -10.37
N THR A 1103 26.61 8.72 -10.12
CA THR A 1103 25.49 9.12 -9.24
C THR A 1103 25.92 9.30 -7.81
N ASN A 1104 26.81 8.43 -7.33
CA ASN A 1104 27.46 8.57 -6.03
C ASN A 1104 28.13 9.94 -5.84
N VAL A 1105 29.05 10.31 -6.74
CA VAL A 1105 29.79 11.57 -6.59
C VAL A 1105 28.86 12.76 -6.78
N THR A 1106 27.89 12.67 -7.69
CA THR A 1106 26.86 13.70 -7.90
C THR A 1106 25.99 13.93 -6.67
N ALA A 1107 25.41 12.88 -6.08
CA ALA A 1107 24.54 13.00 -4.93
C ALA A 1107 25.31 13.57 -3.72
N LEU A 1108 26.53 13.09 -3.49
CA LEU A 1108 27.38 13.56 -2.40
C LEU A 1108 27.84 15.01 -2.59
N TYR A 1109 28.29 15.38 -3.80
CA TYR A 1109 28.58 16.77 -4.12
C TYR A 1109 27.34 17.63 -3.89
N GLY A 1110 26.17 17.18 -4.37
CA GLY A 1110 24.90 17.86 -4.24
C GLY A 1110 24.54 18.15 -2.79
N LEU A 1111 24.61 17.15 -1.91
CA LEU A 1111 24.35 17.31 -0.48
C LEU A 1111 25.36 18.23 0.20
N ALA A 1112 26.66 17.99 -0.02
CA ALA A 1112 27.72 18.80 0.58
C ALA A 1112 27.64 20.27 0.13
N ALA A 1113 27.41 20.51 -1.17
CA ALA A 1113 27.22 21.83 -1.74
C ALA A 1113 26.09 22.59 -1.05
N ILE A 1114 24.90 21.98 -1.00
CA ILE A 1114 23.69 22.58 -0.41
C ILE A 1114 23.89 22.87 1.08
N GLN A 1115 24.47 21.92 1.81
CA GLN A 1115 24.60 22.01 3.26
C GLN A 1115 25.73 22.97 3.68
N ASN A 1116 26.88 22.93 3.00
CA ASN A 1116 27.94 23.91 3.23
C ASN A 1116 27.45 25.34 2.94
N LEU A 1117 26.71 25.54 1.83
CA LEU A 1117 26.10 26.82 1.48
C LEU A 1117 25.10 27.32 2.53
N ALA A 1118 24.48 26.45 3.32
CA ALA A 1118 23.55 26.84 4.38
C ALA A 1118 24.23 27.05 5.73
N LEU A 1119 25.32 26.32 6.00
CA LEU A 1119 25.99 26.31 7.30
C LEU A 1119 27.04 27.42 7.42
N LEU A 1120 27.67 27.82 6.31
CA LEU A 1120 28.82 28.73 6.30
C LEU A 1120 28.47 30.15 5.80
N LEU A 1121 27.19 30.55 5.81
CA LEU A 1121 26.72 31.83 5.25
C LEU A 1121 27.31 33.09 5.93
N ASP A 1122 27.58 33.05 7.24
CA ASP A 1122 27.97 34.23 8.02
C ASP A 1122 29.50 34.47 8.10
N GLU A 1123 30.31 33.41 8.03
CA GLU A 1123 31.79 33.50 8.00
C GLU A 1123 32.32 34.02 6.66
N ALA A 1124 31.48 34.03 5.63
CA ALA A 1124 31.78 34.62 4.32
C ALA A 1124 31.53 36.14 4.25
N LYS A 1125 30.74 36.72 5.18
CA LYS A 1125 30.46 38.17 5.25
C LYS A 1125 31.52 38.96 6.01
N THR A 1126 32.31 38.31 6.87
CA THR A 1126 33.37 38.93 7.69
C THR A 1126 34.70 39.15 6.95
N ARG A 1127 34.71 39.00 5.61
CA ARG A 1127 35.81 39.39 4.70
C ARG A 1127 35.54 40.67 3.90
N ILE A 1128 34.71 41.58 4.43
CA ILE A 1128 34.55 42.96 3.91
C ILE A 1128 35.39 43.92 4.74
#